data_AF-A0A924Q4K9-F1
#
_entry.id   AF-A0A924Q4K9-F1
#
_cell.length_a   1.000
_cell.length_b   1.000
_cell.length_c   1.000
_cell.angle_alpha   90.00
_cell.angle_beta   90.00
_cell.angle_gamma   90.00
#
_symmetry.space_group_name_H-M   'P 1'
#
loop_
_entity.id
_entity.type
_entity.pdbx_description
1 polymer ?
#
loop_
_entity_poly.entity_id
_entity_poly.type
_entity_poly.pdbx_seq_one_letter_code
_entity_poly.pdbx_strand_id
1 'polypeptide(L)'
;MVESSGQSSASAEALVRSQTGINVSLFEDFTKGTSADSQAAGTVARMVVVITQQQTTALGASIGTSAIDGSKITKEHLDKAIQQRLLERMPDLLAALTDPAVLAATTPAAKEVALLAQAKVLVTSSGLTTTSIATVVAINNQISAPPVAVAAPVAGFNLVSLNFTNASNFFTRVMTSSLIQSTPDAAGNTRYVDRRARSVNGSLAKWNTGADPARQADLHWTGSAWVNCALNGENTSSVRDAQGNSTYNYCDKAESGKSNRASFDVAGKTMAAVYTQARDAGFTNLTIADTTVLGSATFPTGSSLFYQSATPLTQAIAYYPGSSLPVGVSNVVFQYSAAVAAGGVASTTAGAACNSTEFRNTSGANSTTLEGLIGAMTGTPCVFTQGSFKYPTTASPVTTSPDTSDESWGNSTVGIGIIGTAPVGSGTTAPGYYSGNIKLRIAFKGTGTNPVTYYACKERFNNGGTRNCTVIGSGSYAVAIMGDARVLTLNNVPVQASTLNYTRVFVERGGLVYGGYQNKPNVVNSARLNGIAANALLTQLGLTAEDPSVPLALTAGSYQGVWEVRNTANPASAGTAVFINGNGNVTCQDHFNATFFSCSLTIDNPATGAFHGTDNATANSTFTGNFNFLAGTAIGTDYDPTNTPPQGNFVGQRR
;
A
#
# COMPACT_ATOMS: atom_id res chain seq x y z
N MET A 1 -13.93 -6.86 -18.19
CA MET A 1 -12.51 -7.26 -18.11
C MET A 1 -11.99 -7.84 -19.41
N VAL A 2 -12.63 -8.86 -19.99
CA VAL A 2 -12.22 -9.46 -21.28
C VAL A 2 -12.04 -8.39 -22.36
N GLU A 3 -13.08 -7.60 -22.64
CA GLU A 3 -13.01 -6.54 -23.66
C GLU A 3 -11.99 -5.44 -23.33
N SER A 4 -11.93 -5.00 -22.07
CA SER A 4 -11.08 -3.87 -21.64
C SER A 4 -9.59 -4.21 -21.53
N SER A 5 -9.24 -5.50 -21.54
CA SER A 5 -7.86 -5.96 -21.37
C SER A 5 -7.42 -7.03 -22.37
N GLY A 6 -8.30 -7.46 -23.29
CA GLY A 6 -8.05 -8.57 -24.20
C GLY A 6 -7.66 -9.87 -23.47
N GLN A 7 -8.22 -10.13 -22.29
CA GLN A 7 -7.98 -11.36 -21.51
C GLN A 7 -8.93 -12.48 -21.94
N SER A 8 -8.56 -13.74 -21.67
CA SER A 8 -9.51 -14.86 -21.76
C SER A 8 -10.54 -14.77 -20.63
N SER A 9 -11.72 -15.38 -20.82
CA SER A 9 -12.76 -15.45 -19.79
C SER A 9 -12.27 -16.15 -18.51
N ALA A 10 -11.44 -17.18 -18.65
CA ALA A 10 -10.84 -17.90 -17.52
C ALA A 10 -9.87 -17.03 -16.71
N SER A 11 -9.01 -16.25 -17.38
CA SER A 11 -8.09 -15.32 -16.68
C SER A 11 -8.85 -14.19 -15.99
N ALA A 12 -9.89 -13.67 -16.64
CA ALA A 12 -10.75 -12.65 -16.05
C ALA A 12 -11.50 -13.19 -14.80
N GLU A 13 -12.01 -14.42 -14.86
CA GLU A 13 -12.65 -15.07 -13.72
C GLU A 13 -11.65 -15.26 -12.56
N ALA A 14 -10.46 -15.81 -12.83
CA ALA A 14 -9.44 -16.01 -11.82
C ALA A 14 -9.05 -14.71 -11.11
N LEU A 15 -9.00 -13.60 -11.85
CA LEU A 15 -8.73 -12.28 -11.32
C LEU A 15 -9.86 -11.76 -10.42
N VAL A 16 -11.13 -11.86 -10.87
CA VAL A 16 -12.28 -11.47 -10.03
C VAL A 16 -12.36 -12.33 -8.78
N ARG A 17 -12.12 -13.64 -8.88
CA ARG A 17 -12.05 -14.54 -7.72
C ARG A 17 -10.94 -14.16 -6.76
N SER A 18 -9.75 -13.82 -7.26
CA SER A 18 -8.62 -13.34 -6.45
C SER A 18 -8.93 -12.02 -5.71
N GLN A 19 -9.63 -11.10 -6.36
CA GLN A 19 -10.05 -9.83 -5.73
C GLN A 19 -11.13 -10.04 -4.67
N THR A 20 -12.13 -10.88 -4.98
CA THR A 20 -13.33 -11.06 -4.15
C THR A 20 -13.16 -12.11 -3.03
N GLY A 21 -12.20 -13.02 -3.17
CA GLY A 21 -12.07 -14.19 -2.31
C GLY A 21 -13.15 -15.25 -2.55
N ILE A 22 -13.90 -15.18 -3.66
CA ILE A 22 -14.94 -16.17 -4.00
C ILE A 22 -14.27 -17.46 -4.50
N ASN A 23 -14.61 -18.58 -3.85
CA ASN A 23 -14.03 -19.88 -4.15
C ASN A 23 -14.84 -20.73 -5.15
N VAL A 24 -16.07 -20.34 -5.46
CA VAL A 24 -16.89 -20.97 -6.52
C VAL A 24 -16.61 -20.37 -7.88
N SER A 25 -16.88 -21.11 -8.95
CA SER A 25 -16.80 -20.54 -10.30
C SER A 25 -17.87 -19.46 -10.49
N LEU A 26 -17.50 -18.37 -11.17
CA LEU A 26 -18.45 -17.30 -11.53
C LEU A 26 -19.31 -17.69 -12.74
N PHE A 27 -18.99 -18.80 -13.41
CA PHE A 27 -19.78 -19.36 -14.51
C PHE A 27 -20.73 -20.47 -14.06
N GLU A 28 -20.62 -20.92 -12.81
CA GLU A 28 -21.55 -21.88 -12.22
C GLU A 28 -22.79 -21.16 -11.68
N ASP A 29 -23.92 -21.89 -11.66
CA ASP A 29 -25.14 -21.41 -11.04
C ASP A 29 -25.04 -21.50 -9.50
N PHE A 30 -24.43 -20.47 -8.91
CA PHE A 30 -24.25 -20.37 -7.46
C PHE A 30 -25.58 -20.31 -6.69
N THR A 31 -26.72 -20.05 -7.35
CA THR A 31 -28.04 -20.02 -6.69
C THR A 31 -28.53 -21.41 -6.30
N LYS A 32 -27.96 -22.46 -6.92
CA LYS A 32 -28.26 -23.86 -6.59
C LYS A 32 -27.39 -24.42 -5.47
N GLY A 33 -26.30 -23.73 -5.11
CA GLY A 33 -25.38 -24.16 -4.06
C GLY A 33 -25.82 -23.68 -2.68
N THR A 34 -25.73 -24.56 -1.67
CA THR A 34 -26.06 -24.23 -0.28
C THR A 34 -24.83 -23.91 0.59
N SER A 35 -23.62 -24.03 0.02
CA SER A 35 -22.37 -23.74 0.74
C SER A 35 -22.27 -22.26 1.11
N ALA A 36 -21.46 -21.95 2.13
CA ALA A 36 -21.18 -20.57 2.52
C ALA A 36 -20.60 -19.75 1.35
N ASP A 37 -19.75 -20.37 0.53
CA ASP A 37 -19.16 -19.73 -0.66
C ASP A 37 -20.21 -19.41 -1.74
N SER A 38 -21.18 -20.30 -1.97
CA SER A 38 -22.28 -20.06 -2.90
C SER A 38 -23.20 -18.92 -2.43
N GLN A 39 -23.47 -18.85 -1.11
CA GLN A 39 -24.26 -17.75 -0.52
C GLN A 39 -23.52 -16.41 -0.59
N ALA A 40 -22.19 -16.42 -0.36
CA ALA A 40 -21.35 -15.24 -0.51
C ALA A 40 -21.35 -14.73 -1.97
N ALA A 41 -21.17 -15.63 -2.94
CA ALA A 41 -21.27 -15.30 -4.36
C ALA A 41 -22.64 -14.71 -4.74
N GLY A 42 -23.73 -15.28 -4.21
CA GLY A 42 -25.08 -14.75 -4.40
C GLY A 42 -25.28 -13.35 -3.84
N THR A 43 -24.71 -13.06 -2.67
CA THR A 43 -24.77 -11.72 -2.06
C THR A 43 -23.98 -10.70 -2.89
N VAL A 44 -22.79 -11.07 -3.39
CA VAL A 44 -21.98 -10.24 -4.29
C VAL A 44 -22.74 -9.94 -5.58
N ALA A 45 -23.30 -10.96 -6.22
CA ALA A 45 -24.08 -10.81 -7.44
C ALA A 45 -25.29 -9.89 -7.23
N ARG A 46 -26.00 -10.02 -6.11
CA ARG A 46 -27.12 -9.12 -5.78
C ARG A 46 -26.67 -7.68 -5.62
N MET A 47 -25.57 -7.44 -4.92
CA MET A 47 -25.00 -6.09 -4.76
C MET A 47 -24.65 -5.46 -6.11
N VAL A 48 -24.01 -6.22 -7.01
CA VAL A 48 -23.69 -5.77 -8.39
C VAL A 48 -24.97 -5.34 -9.13
N VAL A 49 -26.03 -6.13 -9.06
CA VAL A 49 -27.33 -5.81 -9.70
C VAL A 49 -27.93 -4.53 -9.12
N VAL A 50 -28.00 -4.42 -7.79
CA VAL A 50 -28.62 -3.26 -7.12
C VAL A 50 -27.84 -1.98 -7.43
N ILE A 51 -26.51 -1.98 -7.38
CA ILE A 51 -25.69 -0.83 -7.76
C ILE A 51 -25.92 -0.46 -9.22
N THR A 52 -25.94 -1.44 -10.13
CA THR A 52 -26.16 -1.20 -11.55
C THR A 52 -27.50 -0.49 -11.77
N GLN A 53 -28.58 -0.98 -11.17
CA GLN A 53 -29.92 -0.38 -11.29
C GLN A 53 -29.98 1.07 -10.76
N GLN A 54 -29.38 1.32 -9.60
CA GLN A 54 -29.32 2.65 -9.01
C GLN A 54 -28.49 3.61 -9.86
N GLN A 55 -27.34 3.16 -10.38
CA GLN A 55 -26.46 3.98 -11.22
C GLN A 55 -27.09 4.27 -12.59
N THR A 56 -27.73 3.29 -13.23
CA THR A 56 -28.47 3.49 -14.48
C THR A 56 -29.57 4.53 -14.31
N THR A 57 -30.30 4.48 -13.19
CA THR A 57 -31.34 5.47 -12.88
C THR A 57 -30.73 6.86 -12.72
N ALA A 58 -29.63 6.98 -11.97
CA ALA A 58 -28.95 8.27 -11.75
C ALA A 58 -28.39 8.90 -13.03
N LEU A 59 -28.02 8.09 -14.02
CA LEU A 59 -27.38 8.56 -15.27
C LEU A 59 -28.34 8.68 -16.46
N GLY A 60 -29.60 8.24 -16.33
CA GLY A 60 -30.54 8.12 -17.45
C GLY A 60 -30.73 9.42 -18.24
N ALA A 61 -30.67 10.57 -17.57
CA ALA A 61 -30.75 11.90 -18.19
C ALA A 61 -29.60 12.23 -19.16
N SER A 62 -28.52 11.44 -19.15
CA SER A 62 -27.36 11.63 -20.02
C SER A 62 -27.57 11.04 -21.42
N ILE A 63 -28.54 10.15 -21.60
CA ILE A 63 -28.82 9.53 -22.90
C ILE A 63 -29.25 10.62 -23.90
N GLY A 64 -28.63 10.62 -25.09
CA GLY A 64 -28.86 11.62 -26.14
C GLY A 64 -28.06 12.92 -25.99
N THR A 65 -27.39 13.11 -24.83
CA THR A 65 -26.39 14.18 -24.68
C THR A 65 -25.09 13.82 -25.42
N SER A 66 -24.18 14.78 -25.56
CA SER A 66 -22.92 14.58 -26.26
C SER A 66 -21.77 14.25 -25.29
N ALA A 67 -20.96 13.27 -25.65
CA ALA A 67 -19.67 13.00 -25.02
C ALA A 67 -18.62 14.04 -25.46
N ILE A 68 -17.47 14.09 -24.78
CA ILE A 68 -16.42 15.10 -25.06
C ILE A 68 -15.74 14.92 -26.42
N ASP A 69 -15.90 13.75 -27.05
CA ASP A 69 -15.46 13.45 -28.42
C ASP A 69 -16.51 13.82 -29.48
N GLY A 70 -17.65 14.40 -29.06
CA GLY A 70 -18.77 14.78 -29.92
C GLY A 70 -19.78 13.67 -30.19
N SER A 71 -19.49 12.42 -29.83
CA SER A 71 -20.43 11.30 -30.01
C SER A 71 -21.67 11.44 -29.12
N LYS A 72 -22.78 10.79 -29.49
CA LYS A 72 -23.99 10.74 -28.65
C LYS A 72 -23.91 9.62 -27.63
N ILE A 73 -24.28 9.92 -26.39
CA ILE A 73 -24.35 8.93 -25.31
C ILE A 73 -25.58 8.05 -25.52
N THR A 74 -25.37 6.73 -25.65
CA THR A 74 -26.44 5.72 -25.78
C THR A 74 -26.60 4.94 -24.49
N LYS A 75 -27.60 4.05 -24.43
CA LYS A 75 -27.77 3.14 -23.30
C LYS A 75 -26.59 2.17 -23.16
N GLU A 76 -26.08 1.65 -24.27
CA GLU A 76 -24.93 0.74 -24.29
C GLU A 76 -23.68 1.42 -23.72
N HIS A 77 -23.49 2.70 -24.03
CA HIS A 77 -22.40 3.50 -23.45
C HIS A 77 -22.51 3.62 -21.93
N LEU A 78 -23.71 3.85 -21.40
CA LEU A 78 -23.94 3.88 -19.95
C LEU A 78 -23.65 2.53 -19.31
N ASP A 79 -24.22 1.45 -19.87
CA ASP A 79 -24.07 0.11 -19.30
C ASP A 79 -22.59 -0.32 -19.27
N LYS A 80 -21.81 -0.02 -20.34
CA LYS A 80 -20.36 -0.24 -20.37
C LYS A 80 -19.60 0.58 -19.32
N ALA A 81 -19.92 1.87 -19.18
CA ALA A 81 -19.28 2.74 -18.19
C ALA A 81 -19.54 2.28 -16.74
N ILE A 82 -20.77 1.84 -16.45
CA ILE A 82 -21.16 1.31 -15.13
C ILE A 82 -20.39 0.02 -14.83
N GLN A 83 -20.34 -0.92 -15.78
CA GLN A 83 -19.62 -2.18 -15.60
C GLN A 83 -18.12 -1.98 -15.36
N GLN A 84 -17.47 -1.08 -16.11
CA GLN A 84 -16.07 -0.75 -15.87
C GLN A 84 -15.86 -0.14 -14.49
N ARG A 85 -16.73 0.81 -14.10
CA ARG A 85 -16.64 1.44 -12.78
C ARG A 85 -16.81 0.44 -11.64
N LEU A 86 -17.69 -0.55 -11.80
CA LEU A 86 -17.86 -1.63 -10.81
C LEU A 86 -16.60 -2.48 -10.67
N LEU A 87 -15.91 -2.80 -11.77
CA LEU A 87 -14.66 -3.54 -11.74
C LEU A 87 -13.53 -2.78 -11.04
N GLU A 88 -13.46 -1.46 -11.24
CA GLU A 88 -12.51 -0.57 -10.55
C GLU A 88 -12.79 -0.48 -9.05
N ARG A 89 -14.06 -0.57 -8.67
CA ARG A 89 -14.57 -0.39 -7.31
C ARG A 89 -14.84 -1.71 -6.61
N MET A 90 -14.28 -2.82 -7.10
CA MET A 90 -14.46 -4.13 -6.49
C MET A 90 -14.10 -4.14 -4.99
N PRO A 91 -12.99 -3.53 -4.52
CA PRO A 91 -12.69 -3.46 -3.09
C PRO A 91 -13.74 -2.71 -2.28
N ASP A 92 -14.28 -1.61 -2.81
CA ASP A 92 -15.33 -0.81 -2.14
C ASP A 92 -16.64 -1.59 -2.06
N LEU A 93 -16.98 -2.34 -3.12
CA LEU A 93 -18.12 -3.26 -3.13
C LEU A 93 -17.99 -4.33 -2.06
N LEU A 94 -16.80 -4.93 -1.93
CA LEU A 94 -16.53 -5.95 -0.91
C LEU A 94 -16.57 -5.38 0.50
N ALA A 95 -16.03 -4.17 0.71
CA ALA A 95 -16.12 -3.48 1.99
C ALA A 95 -17.58 -3.24 2.39
N ALA A 96 -18.42 -2.78 1.45
CA ALA A 96 -19.84 -2.60 1.66
C ALA A 96 -20.58 -3.90 2.03
N LEU A 97 -20.14 -5.05 1.52
CA LEU A 97 -20.70 -6.36 1.89
C LEU A 97 -20.32 -6.80 3.31
N THR A 98 -19.21 -6.29 3.84
CA THR A 98 -18.76 -6.53 5.22
C THR A 98 -19.34 -5.53 6.22
N ASP A 99 -20.20 -4.61 5.77
CA ASP A 99 -20.85 -3.63 6.64
C ASP A 99 -21.68 -4.35 7.74
N PRO A 100 -21.60 -3.90 9.01
CA PRO A 100 -22.32 -4.55 10.11
C PRO A 100 -23.81 -4.69 9.88
N ALA A 101 -24.47 -3.73 9.22
CA ALA A 101 -25.90 -3.83 8.93
C ALA A 101 -26.19 -4.91 7.87
N VAL A 102 -25.29 -5.08 6.88
CA VAL A 102 -25.39 -6.14 5.89
C VAL A 102 -25.14 -7.51 6.53
N LEU A 103 -24.17 -7.62 7.44
CA LEU A 103 -23.86 -8.88 8.13
C LEU A 103 -24.94 -9.27 9.15
N ALA A 104 -25.53 -8.30 9.85
CA ALA A 104 -26.59 -8.53 10.84
C ALA A 104 -27.96 -8.86 10.22
N ALA A 105 -28.15 -8.60 8.92
CA ALA A 105 -29.40 -8.89 8.23
C ALA A 105 -29.58 -10.39 7.99
N THR A 106 -30.47 -11.02 8.75
CA THR A 106 -30.73 -12.48 8.70
C THR A 106 -31.92 -12.89 7.83
N THR A 107 -32.74 -11.94 7.36
CA THR A 107 -33.88 -12.21 6.46
C THR A 107 -33.63 -11.64 5.07
N PRO A 108 -34.18 -12.23 4.00
CA PRO A 108 -34.02 -11.70 2.63
C PRO A 108 -34.45 -10.23 2.50
N ALA A 109 -35.55 -9.83 3.14
CA ALA A 109 -36.04 -8.45 3.09
C ALA A 109 -35.10 -7.47 3.81
N ALA A 110 -34.60 -7.82 5.01
CA ALA A 110 -33.63 -6.99 5.72
C ALA A 110 -32.31 -6.89 4.94
N LYS A 111 -31.89 -8.00 4.30
CA LYS A 111 -30.69 -8.04 3.49
C LYS A 111 -30.81 -7.11 2.29
N GLU A 112 -31.95 -7.12 1.61
CA GLU A 112 -32.21 -6.25 0.47
C GLU A 112 -32.18 -4.76 0.86
N VAL A 113 -32.77 -4.39 2.00
CA VAL A 113 -32.73 -3.02 2.53
C VAL A 113 -31.29 -2.59 2.86
N ALA A 114 -30.53 -3.45 3.53
CA ALA A 114 -29.13 -3.17 3.88
C ALA A 114 -28.24 -3.04 2.62
N LEU A 115 -28.40 -3.93 1.65
CA LEU A 115 -27.69 -3.86 0.37
C LEU A 115 -28.05 -2.60 -0.40
N LEU A 116 -29.33 -2.21 -0.45
CA LEU A 116 -29.76 -0.97 -1.11
C LEU A 116 -29.17 0.27 -0.43
N ALA A 117 -29.11 0.30 0.90
CA ALA A 117 -28.50 1.41 1.64
C ALA A 117 -27.02 1.57 1.26
N GLN A 118 -26.27 0.47 1.26
CA GLN A 118 -24.86 0.46 0.87
C GLN A 118 -24.66 0.77 -0.63
N ALA A 119 -25.53 0.26 -1.51
CA ALA A 119 -25.48 0.57 -2.93
C ALA A 119 -25.65 2.07 -3.19
N LYS A 120 -26.54 2.77 -2.46
CA LYS A 120 -26.68 4.23 -2.57
C LYS A 120 -25.41 4.98 -2.15
N VAL A 121 -24.73 4.51 -1.11
CA VAL A 121 -23.43 5.06 -0.70
C VAL A 121 -22.42 4.89 -1.84
N LEU A 122 -22.30 3.68 -2.39
CA LEU A 122 -21.36 3.38 -3.48
C LEU A 122 -21.65 4.15 -4.76
N VAL A 123 -22.92 4.31 -5.15
CA VAL A 123 -23.33 5.14 -6.30
C VAL A 123 -22.92 6.59 -6.11
N THR A 124 -23.15 7.14 -4.91
CA THR A 124 -22.79 8.52 -4.59
C THR A 124 -21.27 8.72 -4.61
N SER A 125 -20.50 7.74 -4.13
CA SER A 125 -19.03 7.78 -4.11
C SER A 125 -18.36 7.27 -5.39
N SER A 126 -19.14 6.83 -6.39
CA SER A 126 -18.62 6.19 -7.59
C SER A 126 -17.73 7.13 -8.43
N GLY A 127 -18.03 8.43 -8.39
CA GLY A 127 -17.49 9.43 -9.31
C GLY A 127 -18.14 9.38 -10.70
N LEU A 128 -19.14 8.51 -10.90
CA LEU A 128 -19.91 8.44 -12.14
C LEU A 128 -21.18 9.31 -12.01
N THR A 129 -21.18 10.46 -12.67
CA THR A 129 -22.20 11.50 -12.64
C THR A 129 -22.63 11.84 -14.06
N THR A 130 -23.69 12.63 -14.22
CA THR A 130 -24.14 13.13 -15.53
C THR A 130 -23.09 14.01 -16.22
N THR A 131 -22.18 14.64 -15.46
CA THR A 131 -21.04 15.39 -16.02
C THR A 131 -19.90 14.46 -16.40
N SER A 132 -19.55 13.54 -15.50
CA SER A 132 -18.36 12.70 -15.67
C SER A 132 -18.51 11.65 -16.77
N ILE A 133 -19.75 11.19 -17.00
CA ILE A 133 -20.08 10.18 -18.00
C ILE A 133 -19.70 10.60 -19.43
N ALA A 134 -19.78 11.90 -19.76
CA ALA A 134 -19.36 12.40 -21.07
C ALA A 134 -17.87 12.14 -21.37
N THR A 135 -17.02 12.21 -20.33
CA THR A 135 -15.59 11.88 -20.45
C THR A 135 -15.38 10.37 -20.51
N VAL A 136 -16.06 9.60 -19.65
CA VAL A 136 -15.93 8.13 -19.61
C VAL A 136 -16.37 7.48 -20.93
N VAL A 137 -17.46 7.97 -21.53
CA VAL A 137 -17.93 7.47 -22.83
C VAL A 137 -16.91 7.75 -23.94
N ALA A 138 -16.36 8.97 -24.00
CA ALA A 138 -15.34 9.30 -25.00
C ALA A 138 -14.06 8.44 -24.86
N ILE A 139 -13.65 8.16 -23.62
CA ILE A 139 -12.55 7.22 -23.34
C ILE A 139 -12.89 5.85 -23.96
N ASN A 140 -14.09 5.34 -23.69
CA ASN A 140 -14.54 4.04 -24.18
C ASN A 140 -14.66 3.94 -25.70
N ASN A 141 -15.00 5.05 -26.37
CA ASN A 141 -15.09 5.10 -27.83
C ASN A 141 -13.71 5.02 -28.49
N GLN A 142 -12.72 5.76 -27.99
CA GLN A 142 -11.37 5.71 -28.55
C GLN A 142 -10.72 4.33 -28.42
N ILE A 143 -11.01 3.63 -27.32
CA ILE A 143 -10.49 2.28 -27.07
C ILE A 143 -11.05 1.26 -28.10
N SER A 144 -12.17 1.58 -28.74
CA SER A 144 -12.81 0.75 -29.76
C SER A 144 -12.54 1.22 -31.19
N ALA A 145 -11.71 2.26 -31.39
CA ALA A 145 -11.41 2.82 -32.71
C ALA A 145 -10.35 2.00 -33.48
N PRO A 146 -10.34 2.05 -34.83
CA PRO A 146 -9.32 1.41 -35.66
C PRO A 146 -7.92 2.04 -35.47
N PRO A 147 -6.84 1.32 -35.83
CA PRO A 147 -5.47 1.74 -35.53
C PRO A 147 -5.12 3.10 -36.13
N VAL A 148 -4.57 3.98 -35.30
CA VAL A 148 -3.85 5.18 -35.76
C VAL A 148 -2.40 4.82 -36.03
N ALA A 149 -1.77 5.44 -37.02
CA ALA A 149 -0.35 5.25 -37.33
C ALA A 149 0.52 5.43 -36.07
N VAL A 150 1.49 4.53 -35.87
CA VAL A 150 2.43 4.58 -34.75
C VAL A 150 3.24 5.88 -34.86
N ALA A 151 3.12 6.74 -33.86
CA ALA A 151 3.92 7.97 -33.78
C ALA A 151 5.41 7.61 -33.70
N ALA A 152 6.27 8.42 -34.35
CA ALA A 152 7.71 8.22 -34.30
C ALA A 152 8.21 8.24 -32.84
N PRO A 153 9.13 7.32 -32.45
CA PRO A 153 9.71 7.32 -31.11
C PRO A 153 10.39 8.67 -30.79
N VAL A 154 10.08 9.22 -29.62
CA VAL A 154 10.70 10.44 -29.10
C VAL A 154 11.07 10.25 -27.63
N ALA A 155 12.15 10.89 -27.19
CA ALA A 155 12.44 10.97 -25.76
C ALA A 155 11.35 11.80 -25.05
N GLY A 156 10.93 11.38 -23.87
CA GLY A 156 9.89 12.07 -23.13
C GLY A 156 9.52 11.39 -21.84
N PHE A 157 8.50 11.90 -21.18
CA PHE A 157 7.94 11.26 -19.99
C PHE A 157 6.43 11.43 -19.94
N ASN A 158 5.78 10.65 -19.07
CA ASN A 158 4.39 10.86 -18.70
C ASN A 158 4.33 11.30 -17.24
N LEU A 159 3.60 12.38 -16.92
CA LEU A 159 3.25 12.70 -15.54
C LEU A 159 2.12 11.76 -15.10
N VAL A 160 2.44 10.83 -14.21
CA VAL A 160 1.54 9.75 -13.76
C VAL A 160 0.83 10.11 -12.47
N SER A 161 1.47 10.86 -11.58
CA SER A 161 0.83 11.33 -10.34
C SER A 161 1.38 12.68 -9.92
N LEU A 162 0.51 13.50 -9.33
CA LEU A 162 0.81 14.79 -8.77
C LEU A 162 -0.02 14.98 -7.50
N ASN A 163 0.62 15.35 -6.40
CA ASN A 163 -0.04 15.95 -5.26
C ASN A 163 0.69 17.25 -4.97
N PHE A 164 0.05 18.39 -5.22
CA PHE A 164 0.65 19.70 -5.10
C PHE A 164 -0.11 20.56 -4.10
N THR A 165 0.59 21.00 -3.06
CA THR A 165 0.12 22.07 -2.15
C THR A 165 0.80 23.38 -2.49
N ASN A 166 2.12 23.36 -2.67
CA ASN A 166 2.95 24.46 -3.14
C ASN A 166 4.32 23.92 -3.61
N ALA A 167 5.19 24.78 -4.13
CA ALA A 167 6.51 24.38 -4.64
C ALA A 167 7.44 23.74 -3.57
N SER A 168 7.17 23.97 -2.28
CA SER A 168 7.90 23.35 -1.17
C SER A 168 7.24 22.06 -0.65
N ASN A 169 6.00 21.77 -1.05
CA ASN A 169 5.21 20.65 -0.57
C ASN A 169 4.47 20.00 -1.75
N PHE A 170 5.14 19.01 -2.36
CA PHE A 170 4.61 18.31 -3.51
C PHE A 170 5.07 16.85 -3.56
N PHE A 171 4.35 16.05 -4.35
CA PHE A 171 4.78 14.74 -4.81
C PHE A 171 4.54 14.65 -6.33
N THR A 172 5.52 14.13 -7.06
CA THR A 172 5.38 13.77 -8.48
C THR A 172 5.80 12.33 -8.69
N ARG A 173 5.11 11.67 -9.63
CA ARG A 173 5.55 10.40 -10.22
C ARG A 173 5.54 10.55 -11.73
N VAL A 174 6.65 10.24 -12.36
CA VAL A 174 6.81 10.29 -13.81
C VAL A 174 7.34 8.95 -14.33
N MET A 175 6.95 8.59 -15.56
CA MET A 175 7.53 7.48 -16.30
C MET A 175 8.31 8.06 -17.46
N THR A 176 9.64 7.96 -17.43
CA THR A 176 10.55 8.57 -18.41
C THR A 176 11.09 7.54 -19.38
N SER A 177 11.29 7.95 -20.63
CA SER A 177 11.97 7.15 -21.63
C SER A 177 12.89 8.04 -22.46
N SER A 178 14.16 7.67 -22.56
CA SER A 178 15.06 8.24 -23.57
C SER A 178 14.61 7.86 -24.98
N LEU A 179 15.25 8.40 -26.02
CA LEU A 179 14.95 8.03 -27.41
C LEU A 179 15.19 6.53 -27.64
N ILE A 180 16.31 6.00 -27.12
CA ILE A 180 16.65 4.57 -27.23
C ILE A 180 15.60 3.73 -26.52
N GLN A 181 15.19 4.13 -25.31
CA GLN A 181 14.18 3.41 -24.54
C GLN A 181 12.79 3.45 -25.22
N SER A 182 12.45 4.55 -25.88
CA SER A 182 11.18 4.69 -26.58
C SER A 182 11.16 3.98 -27.94
N THR A 183 12.32 3.60 -28.46
CA THR A 183 12.44 2.86 -29.72
C THR A 183 12.13 1.39 -29.47
N PRO A 184 11.14 0.79 -30.15
CA PRO A 184 10.82 -0.62 -29.96
C PRO A 184 12.02 -1.53 -30.28
N ASP A 185 12.30 -2.48 -29.40
CA ASP A 185 13.29 -3.52 -29.64
C ASP A 185 12.77 -4.61 -30.60
N ALA A 186 13.61 -5.61 -30.88
CA ALA A 186 13.27 -6.72 -31.79
C ALA A 186 12.05 -7.54 -31.33
N ALA A 187 11.70 -7.48 -30.03
CA ALA A 187 10.51 -8.14 -29.48
C ALA A 187 9.28 -7.21 -29.46
N GLY A 188 9.39 -6.01 -30.04
CA GLY A 188 8.32 -5.01 -30.06
C GLY A 188 8.09 -4.34 -28.70
N ASN A 189 9.10 -4.32 -27.82
CA ASN A 189 9.01 -3.68 -26.51
C ASN A 189 9.71 -2.34 -26.49
N THR A 190 9.07 -1.39 -25.84
CA THR A 190 9.67 -0.13 -25.38
C THR A 190 10.05 -0.24 -23.91
N ARG A 191 10.89 0.67 -23.45
CA ARG A 191 11.41 0.71 -22.08
C ARG A 191 11.12 2.04 -21.42
N TYR A 192 11.03 2.04 -20.09
CA TYR A 192 10.83 3.25 -19.30
C TYR A 192 11.34 3.09 -17.88
N VAL A 193 11.65 4.21 -17.24
CA VAL A 193 12.08 4.30 -15.84
C VAL A 193 10.99 5.02 -15.04
N ASP A 194 10.58 4.45 -13.90
CA ASP A 194 9.72 5.13 -12.92
C ASP A 194 10.58 6.07 -12.09
N ARG A 195 10.12 7.30 -11.88
CA ARG A 195 10.81 8.30 -11.06
C ARG A 195 9.80 9.00 -10.18
N ARG A 196 10.14 9.12 -8.90
CA ARG A 196 9.32 9.74 -7.88
C ARG A 196 10.10 10.83 -7.21
N ALA A 197 9.44 11.95 -6.95
CA ALA A 197 9.99 13.04 -6.17
C ALA A 197 8.96 13.49 -5.14
N ARG A 198 9.42 13.78 -3.92
CA ARG A 198 8.60 14.39 -2.87
C ARG A 198 9.38 15.49 -2.20
N SER A 199 8.77 16.67 -2.09
CA SER A 199 9.28 17.76 -1.28
C SER A 199 8.37 17.96 -0.09
N VAL A 200 8.94 18.07 1.12
CA VAL A 200 8.24 18.47 2.33
C VAL A 200 9.00 19.63 2.93
N ASN A 201 8.37 20.80 3.02
CA ASN A 201 9.00 22.06 3.41
C ASN A 201 10.33 22.35 2.66
N GLY A 202 10.40 22.00 1.38
CA GLY A 202 11.57 22.23 0.52
C GLY A 202 12.63 21.12 0.57
N SER A 203 12.55 20.18 1.52
CA SER A 203 13.43 19.01 1.56
C SER A 203 13.00 18.00 0.51
N LEU A 204 13.77 17.92 -0.57
CA LEU A 204 13.49 17.06 -1.71
C LEU A 204 14.04 15.64 -1.47
N ALA A 205 13.21 14.65 -1.77
CA ALA A 205 13.54 13.23 -1.83
C ALA A 205 13.24 12.68 -3.21
N LYS A 206 14.13 11.84 -3.76
CA LYS A 206 13.94 11.15 -5.05
C LYS A 206 14.19 9.64 -4.94
N TRP A 207 13.35 8.83 -5.61
CA TRP A 207 13.42 7.36 -5.63
C TRP A 207 12.60 6.80 -6.80
N ASN A 208 12.52 5.47 -7.00
CA ASN A 208 11.77 4.90 -8.15
C ASN A 208 10.70 3.84 -7.82
N THR A 209 10.70 3.24 -6.62
CA THR A 209 9.63 2.29 -6.23
C THR A 209 9.10 2.49 -4.80
N GLY A 210 7.88 2.02 -4.55
CA GLY A 210 7.27 2.11 -3.22
C GLY A 210 6.70 3.49 -2.88
N ALA A 211 5.86 3.54 -1.84
CA ALA A 211 5.09 4.75 -1.46
C ALA A 211 5.96 5.89 -0.90
N ASP A 212 7.15 5.56 -0.42
CA ASP A 212 8.13 6.47 0.14
C ASP A 212 9.54 5.89 -0.08
N PRO A 213 10.61 6.69 0.13
CA PRO A 213 11.98 6.23 -0.11
C PRO A 213 12.43 5.04 0.75
N ALA A 214 11.82 4.80 1.92
CA ALA A 214 12.18 3.68 2.79
C ALA A 214 11.91 2.34 2.08
N ARG A 215 10.79 2.30 1.35
CA ARG A 215 10.29 1.12 0.62
C ARG A 215 11.06 0.78 -0.66
N GLN A 216 12.09 1.55 -1.00
CA GLN A 216 12.98 1.21 -2.11
C GLN A 216 13.71 -0.12 -1.87
N ALA A 217 14.01 -0.44 -0.61
CA ALA A 217 14.74 -1.64 -0.24
C ALA A 217 13.86 -2.89 -0.16
N ASP A 218 12.55 -2.77 -0.44
CA ASP A 218 11.65 -3.93 -0.55
C ASP A 218 12.21 -4.93 -1.58
N LEU A 219 12.27 -6.20 -1.16
CA LEU A 219 12.68 -7.31 -2.00
C LEU A 219 11.44 -8.04 -2.51
N HIS A 220 11.46 -8.46 -3.77
CA HIS A 220 10.42 -9.27 -4.37
C HIS A 220 11.00 -10.50 -5.06
N TRP A 221 10.21 -11.56 -5.13
CA TRP A 221 10.57 -12.81 -5.80
C TRP A 221 10.28 -12.73 -7.30
N THR A 222 11.31 -12.81 -8.13
CA THR A 222 11.20 -12.72 -9.60
C THR A 222 10.78 -14.05 -10.27
N GLY A 223 10.68 -15.11 -9.48
CA GLY A 223 10.62 -16.50 -9.96
C GLY A 223 11.98 -17.23 -9.88
N SER A 224 13.08 -16.50 -9.72
CA SER A 224 14.43 -17.08 -9.62
C SER A 224 15.31 -16.47 -8.52
N ALA A 225 15.09 -15.21 -8.15
CA ALA A 225 15.86 -14.54 -7.11
C ALA A 225 14.99 -13.55 -6.32
N TRP A 226 15.44 -13.21 -5.11
CA TRP A 226 14.93 -12.07 -4.34
C TRP A 226 15.73 -10.83 -4.68
N VAL A 227 15.09 -9.85 -5.31
CA VAL A 227 15.76 -8.63 -5.77
C VAL A 227 14.97 -7.39 -5.36
N ASN A 228 15.65 -6.25 -5.28
CA ASN A 228 14.99 -4.96 -5.16
C ASN A 228 14.73 -4.37 -6.56
N CYS A 229 13.91 -3.33 -6.63
CA CYS A 229 13.86 -2.53 -7.84
C CYS A 229 15.15 -1.73 -7.95
N ALA A 230 15.99 -2.05 -8.93
CA ALA A 230 17.22 -1.31 -9.18
C ALA A 230 16.91 0.18 -9.42
N LEU A 231 17.74 1.08 -8.86
CA LEU A 231 17.65 2.49 -9.19
C LEU A 231 17.92 2.69 -10.68
N ASN A 232 17.09 3.48 -11.38
CA ASN A 232 17.14 3.63 -12.83
C ASN A 232 16.94 2.33 -13.63
N GLY A 233 16.43 1.26 -13.00
CA GLY A 233 16.08 0.02 -13.68
C GLY A 233 14.99 0.22 -14.74
N GLU A 234 15.17 -0.44 -15.87
CA GLU A 234 14.26 -0.37 -17.01
C GLU A 234 13.07 -1.32 -16.82
N ASN A 235 11.87 -0.75 -16.90
CA ASN A 235 10.63 -1.49 -17.06
C ASN A 235 10.34 -1.64 -18.54
N THR A 236 9.59 -2.66 -18.94
CA THR A 236 9.22 -2.87 -20.35
C THR A 236 7.72 -2.74 -20.56
N SER A 237 7.34 -2.29 -21.75
CA SER A 237 5.97 -2.33 -22.26
C SER A 237 6.00 -2.66 -23.74
N SER A 238 5.13 -3.57 -24.19
CA SER A 238 4.92 -3.74 -25.63
C SER A 238 4.47 -2.41 -26.25
N VAL A 239 4.74 -2.24 -27.54
CA VAL A 239 4.05 -1.22 -28.33
C VAL A 239 2.54 -1.42 -28.19
N ARG A 240 1.80 -0.31 -28.17
CA ARG A 240 0.34 -0.36 -28.07
C ARG A 240 -0.26 -0.89 -29.38
N ASP A 241 -1.24 -1.77 -29.27
CA ASP A 241 -2.04 -2.19 -30.42
C ASP A 241 -3.03 -1.10 -30.86
N ALA A 242 -3.81 -1.41 -31.89
CA ALA A 242 -4.83 -0.53 -32.45
C ALA A 242 -5.88 -0.08 -31.43
N GLN A 243 -6.18 -0.93 -30.45
CA GLN A 243 -7.15 -0.68 -29.39
C GLN A 243 -6.51 0.02 -28.18
N GLY A 244 -5.23 0.40 -28.27
CA GLY A 244 -4.48 1.08 -27.21
C GLY A 244 -3.95 0.14 -26.12
N ASN A 245 -4.03 -1.18 -26.29
CA ASN A 245 -3.55 -2.16 -25.31
C ASN A 245 -2.04 -2.36 -25.40
N SER A 246 -1.38 -2.51 -24.27
CA SER A 246 -0.02 -3.02 -24.17
C SER A 246 0.10 -4.05 -23.05
N THR A 247 1.07 -4.95 -23.15
CA THR A 247 1.56 -5.71 -22.00
C THR A 247 2.70 -4.96 -21.34
N TYR A 248 2.91 -5.13 -20.04
CA TYR A 248 4.03 -4.52 -19.33
C TYR A 248 4.63 -5.45 -18.29
N ASN A 249 5.91 -5.21 -18.01
CA ASN A 249 6.66 -5.79 -16.91
C ASN A 249 7.30 -4.65 -16.11
N TYR A 250 6.90 -4.52 -14.85
CA TYR A 250 7.39 -3.53 -13.92
C TYR A 250 8.32 -4.19 -12.90
N CYS A 251 9.51 -3.61 -12.77
CA CYS A 251 10.55 -3.99 -11.81
C CYS A 251 10.80 -5.50 -11.81
N ASP A 252 11.27 -6.04 -12.94
CA ASP A 252 11.64 -7.45 -13.11
C ASP A 252 10.63 -8.46 -12.52
N LYS A 253 9.37 -8.34 -12.94
CA LYS A 253 8.23 -9.17 -12.55
C LYS A 253 7.72 -8.95 -11.13
N ALA A 254 8.13 -7.87 -10.44
CA ALA A 254 7.42 -7.39 -9.25
C ALA A 254 5.91 -7.25 -9.56
N GLU A 255 5.60 -6.69 -10.73
CA GLU A 255 4.25 -6.69 -11.30
C GLU A 255 4.33 -6.88 -12.81
N SER A 256 3.46 -7.73 -13.37
CA SER A 256 3.25 -7.76 -14.83
C SER A 256 1.77 -7.66 -15.13
N GLY A 257 1.43 -7.06 -16.26
CA GLY A 257 0.03 -6.86 -16.59
C GLY A 257 -0.23 -6.33 -17.97
N LYS A 258 -1.45 -5.83 -18.15
CA LYS A 258 -1.88 -5.15 -19.38
C LYS A 258 -2.33 -3.74 -19.07
N SER A 259 -2.08 -2.81 -19.99
CA SER A 259 -2.59 -1.45 -19.90
C SER A 259 -3.35 -1.08 -21.14
N ASN A 260 -4.37 -0.25 -20.99
CA ASN A 260 -5.12 0.33 -22.08
C ASN A 260 -5.09 1.86 -21.96
N ARG A 261 -5.01 2.59 -23.08
CA ARG A 261 -4.87 4.05 -23.09
C ARG A 261 -5.76 4.68 -24.16
N ALA A 262 -6.53 5.68 -23.75
CA ALA A 262 -7.13 6.69 -24.60
C ALA A 262 -6.29 7.98 -24.58
N SER A 263 -6.25 8.71 -25.69
CA SER A 263 -5.40 9.89 -25.90
C SER A 263 -6.19 11.07 -26.46
N PHE A 264 -6.19 12.18 -25.73
CA PHE A 264 -6.92 13.39 -26.10
C PHE A 264 -5.94 14.55 -26.29
N ASP A 265 -6.09 15.26 -27.42
CA ASP A 265 -5.41 16.53 -27.62
C ASP A 265 -5.99 17.58 -26.66
N VAL A 266 -5.09 18.30 -26.00
CA VAL A 266 -5.42 19.38 -25.08
C VAL A 266 -4.70 20.68 -25.41
N ALA A 267 -3.97 20.75 -26.54
CA ALA A 267 -3.34 21.97 -26.99
C ALA A 267 -4.35 23.14 -27.07
N GLY A 268 -3.93 24.32 -26.63
CA GLY A 268 -4.73 25.53 -26.57
C GLY A 268 -5.80 25.56 -25.46
N LYS A 269 -6.11 24.43 -24.81
CA LYS A 269 -7.04 24.40 -23.66
C LYS A 269 -6.38 24.98 -22.42
N THR A 270 -7.17 25.61 -21.55
CA THR A 270 -6.67 26.09 -20.26
C THR A 270 -6.32 24.92 -19.35
N MET A 271 -5.25 25.05 -18.56
CA MET A 271 -4.83 24.03 -17.61
C MET A 271 -5.92 23.73 -16.58
N ALA A 272 -6.63 24.78 -16.13
CA ALA A 272 -7.75 24.67 -15.19
C ALA A 272 -8.91 23.84 -15.76
N ALA A 273 -9.27 24.01 -17.04
CA ALA A 273 -10.37 23.26 -17.65
C ALA A 273 -10.03 21.77 -17.78
N VAL A 274 -8.82 21.44 -18.22
CA VAL A 274 -8.37 20.05 -18.36
C VAL A 274 -8.23 19.36 -17.00
N TYR A 275 -7.72 20.07 -15.99
CA TYR A 275 -7.67 19.56 -14.62
C TYR A 275 -9.07 19.27 -14.09
N THR A 276 -10.00 20.22 -14.22
CA THR A 276 -11.40 20.06 -13.79
C THR A 276 -12.07 18.89 -14.50
N GLN A 277 -11.90 18.75 -15.82
CA GLN A 277 -12.44 17.63 -16.58
C GLN A 277 -11.95 16.28 -16.05
N ALA A 278 -10.64 16.14 -15.77
CA ALA A 278 -10.08 14.91 -15.23
C ALA A 278 -10.60 14.62 -13.81
N ARG A 279 -10.71 15.65 -12.96
CA ARG A 279 -11.26 15.52 -11.59
C ARG A 279 -12.72 15.11 -11.60
N ASP A 280 -13.53 15.75 -12.43
CA ASP A 280 -14.95 15.43 -12.59
C ASP A 280 -15.15 14.01 -13.12
N ALA A 281 -14.26 13.54 -14.01
CA ALA A 281 -14.20 12.15 -14.47
C ALA A 281 -13.79 11.12 -13.38
N GLY A 282 -13.48 11.59 -12.17
CA GLY A 282 -13.13 10.78 -11.01
C GLY A 282 -11.65 10.39 -10.94
N PHE A 283 -10.77 10.99 -11.75
CA PHE A 283 -9.34 10.73 -11.67
C PHE A 283 -8.72 11.57 -10.54
N THR A 284 -8.13 10.87 -9.56
CA THR A 284 -7.59 11.51 -8.35
C THR A 284 -6.07 11.53 -8.27
N ASN A 285 -5.40 10.87 -9.22
CA ASN A 285 -3.95 10.76 -9.26
C ASN A 285 -3.24 12.10 -9.53
N LEU A 286 -3.95 13.09 -10.09
CA LEU A 286 -3.51 14.48 -10.18
C LEU A 286 -4.36 15.33 -9.21
N THR A 287 -3.70 15.92 -8.21
CA THR A 287 -4.33 16.74 -7.18
C THR A 287 -3.54 18.01 -6.98
N ILE A 288 -4.23 19.14 -7.05
CA ILE A 288 -3.72 20.49 -6.80
C ILE A 288 -4.64 21.10 -5.75
N ALA A 289 -4.08 21.42 -4.57
CA ALA A 289 -4.85 21.86 -3.42
C ALA A 289 -5.51 23.24 -3.65
N ASP A 290 -4.74 24.19 -4.19
CA ASP A 290 -5.23 25.50 -4.63
C ASP A 290 -5.18 25.56 -6.15
N THR A 291 -6.33 25.46 -6.81
CA THR A 291 -6.42 25.45 -8.28
C THR A 291 -6.25 26.83 -8.90
N THR A 292 -6.29 27.91 -8.11
CA THR A 292 -6.12 29.28 -8.63
C THR A 292 -4.74 29.50 -9.23
N VAL A 293 -3.74 28.74 -8.78
CA VAL A 293 -2.36 28.75 -9.31
C VAL A 293 -2.28 28.38 -10.79
N LEU A 294 -3.30 27.72 -11.35
CA LEU A 294 -3.36 27.39 -12.78
C LEU A 294 -3.69 28.62 -13.64
N GLY A 295 -4.35 29.63 -13.06
CA GLY A 295 -4.71 30.88 -13.72
C GLY A 295 -5.37 30.69 -15.09
N SER A 296 -4.95 31.52 -16.05
CA SER A 296 -5.36 31.43 -17.46
C SER A 296 -4.34 30.69 -18.34
N ALA A 297 -3.38 29.97 -17.75
CA ALA A 297 -2.35 29.27 -18.50
C ALA A 297 -2.98 28.20 -19.41
N THR A 298 -2.43 28.07 -20.62
CA THR A 298 -2.90 27.11 -21.62
C THR A 298 -1.82 26.07 -21.94
N PHE A 299 -2.27 24.91 -22.38
CA PHE A 299 -1.36 23.88 -22.86
C PHE A 299 -0.80 24.24 -24.24
N PRO A 300 0.52 24.10 -24.47
CA PRO A 300 1.13 24.37 -25.77
C PRO A 300 0.78 23.29 -26.81
N THR A 301 1.08 23.57 -28.08
CA THR A 301 0.94 22.61 -29.19
C THR A 301 1.65 21.29 -28.90
N GLY A 302 1.01 20.17 -29.25
CA GLY A 302 1.52 18.81 -29.00
C GLY A 302 1.24 18.29 -27.58
N SER A 303 0.49 19.04 -26.76
CA SER A 303 0.06 18.59 -25.43
C SER A 303 -1.04 17.53 -25.52
N SER A 304 -0.89 16.45 -24.76
CA SER A 304 -1.89 15.39 -24.70
C SER A 304 -2.22 14.98 -23.27
N LEU A 305 -3.49 14.68 -23.05
CA LEU A 305 -4.00 14.01 -21.86
C LEU A 305 -4.32 12.55 -22.21
N PHE A 306 -3.70 11.64 -21.48
CA PHE A 306 -3.94 10.21 -21.57
C PHE A 306 -4.82 9.76 -20.43
N TYR A 307 -5.88 9.03 -20.71
CA TYR A 307 -6.59 8.24 -19.71
C TYR A 307 -6.13 6.80 -19.85
N GLN A 308 -5.47 6.30 -18.82
CA GLN A 308 -4.84 4.99 -18.84
C GLN A 308 -5.38 4.11 -17.72
N SER A 309 -5.81 2.90 -18.10
CA SER A 309 -6.13 1.81 -17.19
C SER A 309 -5.00 0.79 -17.20
N ALA A 310 -4.61 0.29 -16.04
CA ALA A 310 -3.66 -0.81 -15.89
C ALA A 310 -4.33 -1.94 -15.09
N THR A 311 -4.25 -3.15 -15.62
CA THR A 311 -4.74 -4.38 -14.98
C THR A 311 -3.53 -5.27 -14.73
N PRO A 312 -3.00 -5.29 -13.49
CA PRO A 312 -2.01 -6.27 -13.10
C PRO A 312 -2.58 -7.68 -13.27
N LEU A 313 -1.79 -8.59 -13.85
CA LEU A 313 -2.11 -10.00 -14.03
C LEU A 313 -1.31 -10.88 -13.07
N THR A 314 -0.09 -10.47 -12.75
CA THR A 314 0.75 -11.12 -11.75
C THR A 314 1.29 -10.09 -10.78
N GLN A 315 1.42 -10.49 -9.52
CA GLN A 315 2.01 -9.71 -8.44
C GLN A 315 2.98 -10.62 -7.71
N ALA A 316 4.24 -10.21 -7.58
CA ALA A 316 5.24 -10.98 -6.87
C ALA A 316 4.96 -10.95 -5.35
N ILE A 317 5.42 -11.99 -4.67
CA ILE A 317 5.58 -11.93 -3.22
C ILE A 317 6.75 -10.99 -2.93
N ALA A 318 6.55 -10.07 -1.98
CA ALA A 318 7.55 -9.11 -1.54
C ALA A 318 7.61 -9.02 -0.02
N TYR A 319 8.73 -8.54 0.50
CA TYR A 319 8.90 -8.17 1.90
C TYR A 319 9.95 -7.08 2.03
N TYR A 320 9.89 -6.35 3.13
CA TYR A 320 10.91 -5.37 3.48
C TYR A 320 11.99 -6.03 4.35
N PRO A 321 13.29 -5.91 4.07
CA PRO A 321 14.33 -6.45 4.95
C PRO A 321 14.65 -5.44 6.08
N GLY A 322 13.69 -5.16 6.95
CA GLY A 322 13.84 -4.15 8.00
C GLY A 322 14.71 -4.59 9.18
N SER A 323 15.07 -3.64 10.04
CA SER A 323 15.82 -3.90 11.28
C SER A 323 15.15 -4.98 12.14
N SER A 324 15.94 -5.84 12.78
CA SER A 324 15.43 -6.79 13.78
C SER A 324 15.32 -6.17 15.19
N LEU A 325 15.67 -4.90 15.35
CA LEU A 325 15.73 -4.24 16.65
C LEU A 325 15.05 -2.86 16.64
N PRO A 326 14.46 -2.45 17.78
CA PRO A 326 14.06 -3.32 18.87
C PRO A 326 13.05 -4.39 18.40
N VAL A 327 12.85 -5.42 19.21
CA VAL A 327 11.94 -6.51 18.83
C VAL A 327 10.52 -5.96 18.69
N GLY A 328 9.86 -6.30 17.58
CA GLY A 328 8.44 -6.00 17.34
C GLY A 328 8.10 -4.57 16.92
N VAL A 329 9.09 -3.74 16.56
CA VAL A 329 8.83 -2.40 16.01
C VAL A 329 9.08 -2.28 14.51
N SER A 330 9.70 -3.29 13.91
CA SER A 330 9.97 -3.39 12.48
C SER A 330 9.04 -4.43 11.85
N ASN A 331 9.27 -4.79 10.60
CA ASN A 331 8.52 -5.83 9.92
C ASN A 331 9.01 -7.27 10.23
N VAL A 332 10.05 -7.42 11.06
CA VAL A 332 10.46 -8.71 11.63
C VAL A 332 9.39 -9.19 12.61
N VAL A 333 8.91 -10.41 12.39
CA VAL A 333 7.92 -11.03 13.26
C VAL A 333 8.59 -11.39 14.57
N PHE A 334 7.93 -11.07 15.68
CA PHE A 334 8.36 -11.47 17.00
C PHE A 334 7.44 -12.55 17.57
N GLN A 335 7.95 -13.25 18.57
CA GLN A 335 7.23 -14.24 19.36
C GLN A 335 7.63 -14.11 20.82
N TYR A 336 6.68 -14.36 21.72
CA TYR A 336 6.99 -14.50 23.13
C TYR A 336 7.46 -15.92 23.46
N SER A 337 7.98 -16.11 24.66
CA SER A 337 8.26 -17.42 25.23
C SER A 337 7.02 -18.32 25.23
N ALA A 338 7.23 -19.63 25.21
CA ALA A 338 6.15 -20.63 25.23
C ALA A 338 5.17 -20.41 26.39
N ALA A 339 5.67 -19.93 27.53
CA ALA A 339 4.85 -19.64 28.70
C ALA A 339 3.85 -18.50 28.42
N VAL A 340 4.30 -17.40 27.80
CA VAL A 340 3.45 -16.25 27.49
C VAL A 340 2.52 -16.56 26.31
N ALA A 341 3.03 -17.28 25.32
CA ALA A 341 2.27 -17.75 24.17
C ALA A 341 1.11 -18.70 24.56
N ALA A 342 1.28 -19.49 25.63
CA ALA A 342 0.23 -20.35 26.16
C ALA A 342 -0.99 -19.58 26.70
N GLY A 343 -0.86 -18.26 26.94
CA GLY A 343 -1.96 -17.43 27.42
C GLY A 343 -2.39 -17.74 28.85
N GLY A 344 -3.64 -17.41 29.19
CA GLY A 344 -4.25 -17.68 30.49
C GLY A 344 -4.64 -16.42 31.29
N VAL A 345 -5.24 -16.63 32.46
CA VAL A 345 -5.73 -15.55 33.33
C VAL A 345 -4.59 -14.93 34.13
N ALA A 346 -4.36 -13.64 33.95
CA ALA A 346 -3.22 -12.94 34.54
C ALA A 346 -3.31 -12.79 36.08
N SER A 347 -4.52 -12.83 36.66
CA SER A 347 -4.76 -12.64 38.10
C SER A 347 -4.61 -13.91 38.95
N THR A 348 -4.63 -15.11 38.34
CA THR A 348 -4.63 -16.39 39.07
C THR A 348 -3.23 -16.98 39.28
N THR A 349 -2.18 -16.33 38.80
CA THR A 349 -0.80 -16.79 38.98
C THR A 349 0.09 -15.59 39.31
N ALA A 350 0.51 -15.45 40.58
CA ALA A 350 1.56 -14.50 40.93
C ALA A 350 2.86 -14.95 40.23
N GLY A 351 3.39 -14.14 39.31
CA GLY A 351 4.46 -14.56 38.40
C GLY A 351 3.98 -15.29 37.13
N ALA A 352 2.68 -15.26 36.81
CA ALA A 352 2.11 -15.82 35.58
C ALA A 352 2.84 -15.32 34.34
N ALA A 353 3.00 -16.17 33.33
CA ALA A 353 3.58 -15.77 32.07
C ALA A 353 2.87 -14.55 31.44
N CYS A 354 1.54 -14.49 31.48
CA CYS A 354 0.76 -13.32 31.04
C CYS A 354 0.93 -12.06 31.91
N ASN A 355 1.54 -12.18 33.07
CA ASN A 355 1.86 -11.07 33.96
C ASN A 355 3.38 -10.84 34.11
N SER A 356 4.17 -11.52 33.27
CA SER A 356 5.63 -11.47 33.31
C SER A 356 6.17 -10.12 32.87
N THR A 357 7.42 -9.85 33.24
CA THR A 357 8.20 -8.71 32.73
C THR A 357 8.37 -8.79 31.21
N GLU A 358 8.52 -10.00 30.66
CA GLU A 358 8.54 -10.23 29.21
C GLU A 358 7.27 -9.68 28.56
N PHE A 359 6.09 -10.13 28.97
CA PHE A 359 4.83 -9.68 28.37
C PHE A 359 4.58 -8.17 28.56
N ARG A 360 4.95 -7.60 29.70
CA ARG A 360 4.65 -6.19 30.05
C ARG A 360 5.60 -5.19 29.39
N ASN A 361 6.87 -5.55 29.29
CA ASN A 361 7.95 -4.60 28.98
C ASN A 361 8.72 -4.95 27.71
N THR A 362 8.54 -6.14 27.16
CA THR A 362 9.20 -6.56 25.92
C THR A 362 8.19 -7.02 24.88
N SER A 363 8.65 -7.14 23.64
CA SER A 363 7.91 -7.82 22.56
C SER A 363 8.42 -9.27 22.41
N GLY A 364 8.89 -9.90 23.48
CA GLY A 364 9.56 -11.20 23.39
C GLY A 364 10.87 -11.14 22.58
N ALA A 365 11.05 -12.08 21.66
CA ALA A 365 12.20 -12.18 20.76
C ALA A 365 11.78 -12.28 19.29
N ASN A 366 12.69 -11.98 18.36
CA ASN A 366 12.41 -12.18 16.94
C ASN A 366 12.21 -13.67 16.62
N SER A 367 11.23 -13.97 15.78
CA SER A 367 11.07 -15.29 15.19
C SER A 367 12.20 -15.53 14.18
N THR A 368 12.91 -16.63 14.34
CA THR A 368 14.04 -17.02 13.49
C THR A 368 13.70 -18.09 12.46
N THR A 369 12.61 -18.84 12.69
CA THR A 369 12.09 -19.88 11.79
C THR A 369 10.57 -19.85 11.72
N LEU A 370 10.01 -20.32 10.60
CA LEU A 370 8.56 -20.50 10.43
C LEU A 370 8.02 -21.53 11.42
N GLU A 371 8.76 -22.60 11.72
CA GLU A 371 8.35 -23.60 12.71
C GLU A 371 8.23 -22.99 14.12
N GLY A 372 9.17 -22.14 14.51
CA GLY A 372 9.13 -21.42 15.78
C GLY A 372 7.91 -20.51 15.85
N LEU A 373 7.63 -19.76 14.78
CA LEU A 373 6.45 -18.92 14.67
C LEU A 373 5.15 -19.74 14.78
N ILE A 374 5.05 -20.85 14.02
CA ILE A 374 3.88 -21.74 14.00
C ILE A 374 3.65 -22.34 15.39
N GLY A 375 4.70 -22.77 16.07
CA GLY A 375 4.62 -23.33 17.42
C GLY A 375 4.23 -22.32 18.49
N ALA A 376 4.60 -21.04 18.34
CA ALA A 376 4.28 -19.99 19.30
C ALA A 376 2.87 -19.40 19.12
N MET A 377 2.35 -19.32 17.89
CA MET A 377 1.13 -18.58 17.59
C MET A 377 -0.12 -19.48 17.56
N THR A 378 -0.47 -20.08 18.70
CA THR A 378 -1.54 -21.10 18.81
C THR A 378 -2.94 -20.58 19.17
N GLY A 379 -3.08 -19.28 19.44
CA GLY A 379 -4.38 -18.61 19.55
C GLY A 379 -5.02 -18.61 20.94
N THR A 380 -4.22 -18.61 22.00
CA THR A 380 -4.70 -18.49 23.38
C THR A 380 -4.38 -17.10 23.96
N PRO A 381 -5.38 -16.29 24.37
CA PRO A 381 -5.12 -14.95 24.86
C PRO A 381 -4.56 -14.92 26.28
N CYS A 382 -3.87 -13.83 26.61
CA CYS A 382 -3.68 -13.42 28.00
C CYS A 382 -4.90 -12.62 28.48
N VAL A 383 -5.60 -13.12 29.49
CA VAL A 383 -6.86 -12.55 29.99
C VAL A 383 -6.60 -11.68 31.21
N PHE A 384 -6.98 -10.40 31.12
CA PHE A 384 -6.90 -9.44 32.22
C PHE A 384 -8.32 -9.03 32.68
N THR A 385 -8.40 -8.48 33.89
CA THR A 385 -9.60 -7.75 34.33
C THR A 385 -9.86 -6.55 33.41
N GLN A 386 -11.06 -5.99 33.46
CA GLN A 386 -11.46 -4.83 32.66
C GLN A 386 -10.34 -3.77 32.63
N GLY A 387 -9.81 -3.53 31.44
CA GLY A 387 -8.70 -2.61 31.24
C GLY A 387 -9.15 -1.16 31.33
N SER A 388 -8.23 -0.30 31.77
CA SER A 388 -8.38 1.16 31.68
C SER A 388 -7.03 1.80 31.33
N PHE A 389 -7.05 3.01 30.81
CA PHE A 389 -5.86 3.83 30.68
C PHE A 389 -6.19 5.31 30.91
N LYS A 390 -5.19 6.07 31.36
CA LYS A 390 -5.23 7.54 31.34
C LYS A 390 -4.39 8.02 30.17
N TYR A 391 -4.99 8.80 29.28
CA TYR A 391 -4.28 9.36 28.14
C TYR A 391 -3.40 10.55 28.59
N PRO A 392 -2.16 10.71 28.11
CA PRO A 392 -1.10 11.46 28.81
C PRO A 392 -1.26 12.99 28.87
N THR A 393 -2.37 13.57 28.40
CA THR A 393 -2.70 14.96 28.73
C THR A 393 -3.32 15.01 30.13
N THR A 394 -2.76 15.83 31.01
CA THR A 394 -3.04 15.84 32.47
C THR A 394 -4.52 15.99 32.85
N ALA A 395 -5.37 16.46 31.93
CA ALA A 395 -6.81 16.65 32.09
C ALA A 395 -7.71 15.54 31.48
N SER A 396 -7.16 14.51 30.83
CA SER A 396 -8.01 13.46 30.22
C SER A 396 -8.65 12.56 31.30
N PRO A 397 -9.97 12.28 31.23
CA PRO A 397 -10.61 11.31 32.10
C PRO A 397 -10.03 9.90 31.86
N VAL A 398 -10.19 9.01 32.84
CA VAL A 398 -9.82 7.61 32.67
C VAL A 398 -10.74 6.99 31.62
N THR A 399 -10.15 6.38 30.59
CA THR A 399 -10.88 5.65 29.57
C THR A 399 -10.91 4.18 29.96
N THR A 400 -12.11 3.66 30.25
CA THR A 400 -12.32 2.27 30.65
C THR A 400 -12.82 1.45 29.46
N SER A 401 -12.37 0.20 29.36
CA SER A 401 -12.87 -0.75 28.37
C SER A 401 -14.38 -0.96 28.53
N PRO A 402 -15.17 -0.94 27.45
CA PRO A 402 -16.58 -1.32 27.53
C PRO A 402 -16.77 -2.84 27.75
N ASP A 403 -15.73 -3.65 27.53
CA ASP A 403 -15.79 -5.10 27.71
C ASP A 403 -15.38 -5.48 29.14
N THR A 404 -16.06 -6.47 29.73
CA THR A 404 -15.83 -6.93 31.12
C THR A 404 -14.49 -7.67 31.30
N SER A 405 -13.94 -8.24 30.23
CA SER A 405 -12.59 -8.81 30.15
C SER A 405 -11.74 -8.04 29.13
N ASP A 406 -10.45 -7.88 29.43
CA ASP A 406 -9.47 -7.32 28.50
C ASP A 406 -8.48 -8.41 28.09
N GLU A 407 -8.70 -9.03 26.95
CA GLU A 407 -7.86 -10.11 26.44
C GLU A 407 -6.78 -9.53 25.53
N SER A 408 -5.51 -9.84 25.80
CA SER A 408 -4.43 -9.64 24.84
C SER A 408 -4.32 -10.85 23.94
N TRP A 409 -4.30 -10.62 22.64
CA TRP A 409 -4.12 -11.68 21.65
C TRP A 409 -2.80 -11.55 20.88
N GLY A 410 -2.04 -10.47 21.12
CA GLY A 410 -0.74 -10.23 20.48
C GLY A 410 0.28 -11.33 20.74
N ASN A 411 0.14 -12.02 21.87
CA ASN A 411 1.10 -13.00 22.36
C ASN A 411 1.11 -14.34 21.63
N SER A 412 -0.03 -14.73 21.05
CA SER A 412 -0.26 -16.08 20.54
C SER A 412 -0.95 -16.08 19.17
N THR A 413 -0.98 -14.93 18.50
CA THR A 413 -1.48 -14.82 17.12
C THR A 413 -0.51 -13.99 16.29
N VAL A 414 -0.63 -14.02 14.97
CA VAL A 414 0.15 -13.15 14.08
C VAL A 414 -0.76 -12.32 13.16
N GLY A 415 -0.31 -11.12 12.80
CA GLY A 415 -1.12 -10.13 12.09
C GLY A 415 -1.16 -10.36 10.60
N ILE A 416 -2.37 -10.32 10.03
CA ILE A 416 -2.54 -10.39 8.57
C ILE A 416 -2.99 -9.06 7.96
N GLY A 417 -3.57 -8.16 8.76
CA GLY A 417 -3.81 -6.77 8.36
C GLY A 417 -4.70 -6.02 9.33
N ILE A 418 -5.07 -4.79 8.96
CA ILE A 418 -5.96 -3.92 9.73
C ILE A 418 -7.01 -3.37 8.77
N ILE A 419 -8.28 -3.43 9.16
CA ILE A 419 -9.39 -2.77 8.50
C ILE A 419 -9.70 -1.50 9.28
N GLY A 420 -9.76 -0.36 8.58
CA GLY A 420 -9.93 0.96 9.18
C GLY A 420 -8.68 1.83 9.07
N THR A 421 -8.86 3.13 9.31
CA THR A 421 -7.82 4.16 9.16
C THR A 421 -7.73 5.08 10.37
N ALA A 422 -8.41 4.74 11.47
CA ALA A 422 -8.40 5.56 12.66
C ALA A 422 -6.98 5.59 13.25
N PRO A 423 -6.41 6.78 13.53
CA PRO A 423 -5.08 6.85 14.10
C PRO A 423 -5.09 6.33 15.54
N VAL A 424 -3.98 5.71 15.94
CA VAL A 424 -3.75 5.16 17.28
C VAL A 424 -2.88 6.14 18.05
N GLY A 425 -3.20 6.39 19.32
CA GLY A 425 -2.34 7.14 20.24
C GLY A 425 -2.04 8.57 19.79
N SER A 426 -2.97 9.21 19.06
CA SER A 426 -2.83 10.58 18.57
C SER A 426 -3.90 11.52 19.13
N GLY A 427 -3.68 12.83 18.99
CA GLY A 427 -4.59 13.86 19.49
C GLY A 427 -4.42 14.18 20.98
N THR A 428 -5.25 15.08 21.50
CA THR A 428 -5.21 15.55 22.88
C THR A 428 -6.09 14.75 23.83
N THR A 429 -7.06 14.00 23.31
CA THR A 429 -8.00 13.14 24.05
C THR A 429 -8.22 11.83 23.32
N ALA A 430 -8.44 10.74 24.06
CA ALA A 430 -8.86 9.47 23.47
C ALA A 430 -10.35 9.49 23.10
N PRO A 431 -10.73 9.13 21.86
CA PRO A 431 -12.15 9.05 21.45
C PRO A 431 -12.88 7.87 22.10
N GLY A 432 -12.14 6.93 22.68
CA GLY A 432 -12.66 5.74 23.35
C GLY A 432 -11.53 4.78 23.73
N TYR A 433 -11.88 3.62 24.31
CA TYR A 433 -10.88 2.60 24.68
C TYR A 433 -10.29 1.91 23.44
N TYR A 434 -11.11 1.73 22.41
CA TYR A 434 -10.74 1.14 21.13
C TYR A 434 -10.69 2.22 20.03
N SER A 435 -9.82 2.05 19.04
CA SER A 435 -9.68 2.99 17.92
C SER A 435 -10.84 2.92 16.92
N GLY A 436 -11.61 1.83 16.94
CA GLY A 436 -12.62 1.52 15.91
C GLY A 436 -12.06 0.71 14.74
N ASN A 437 -10.74 0.53 14.65
CA ASN A 437 -10.14 -0.38 13.68
C ASN A 437 -10.33 -1.85 14.08
N ILE A 438 -10.31 -2.73 13.08
CA ILE A 438 -10.35 -4.19 13.24
C ILE A 438 -8.99 -4.75 12.85
N LYS A 439 -8.29 -5.43 13.77
CA LYS A 439 -7.07 -6.17 13.46
C LYS A 439 -7.42 -7.58 13.04
N LEU A 440 -7.00 -7.97 11.85
CA LEU A 440 -7.13 -9.33 11.36
C LEU A 440 -5.90 -10.15 11.79
N ARG A 441 -6.16 -11.33 12.37
CA ARG A 441 -5.14 -12.18 12.99
C ARG A 441 -5.33 -13.65 12.59
N ILE A 442 -4.27 -14.43 12.74
CA ILE A 442 -4.31 -15.89 12.60
C ILE A 442 -3.67 -16.59 13.80
N ALA A 443 -4.14 -17.80 14.06
CA ALA A 443 -3.48 -18.77 14.91
C ALA A 443 -3.31 -20.10 14.18
N PHE A 444 -2.21 -20.79 14.43
CA PHE A 444 -1.91 -22.12 13.90
C PHE A 444 -2.36 -23.19 14.90
N LYS A 445 -2.79 -24.36 14.41
CA LYS A 445 -3.17 -25.48 15.28
C LYS A 445 -1.99 -26.35 15.75
N GLY A 446 -0.77 -26.01 15.34
CA GLY A 446 0.46 -26.66 15.75
C GLY A 446 1.36 -27.03 14.58
N THR A 447 2.62 -27.34 14.87
CA THR A 447 3.62 -27.73 13.88
C THR A 447 3.25 -29.05 13.20
N GLY A 448 3.43 -29.15 11.88
CA GLY A 448 3.11 -30.37 11.11
C GLY A 448 1.62 -30.57 10.84
N THR A 449 0.75 -29.76 11.45
CA THR A 449 -0.65 -29.62 11.07
C THR A 449 -0.80 -28.34 10.26
N ASN A 450 -1.39 -28.39 9.08
CA ASN A 450 -1.60 -27.18 8.28
C ASN A 450 -2.86 -26.33 8.57
N PRO A 451 -3.79 -26.63 9.52
CA PRO A 451 -4.96 -25.79 9.71
C PRO A 451 -4.66 -24.53 10.53
N VAL A 452 -5.38 -23.46 10.20
CA VAL A 452 -5.34 -22.17 10.90
C VAL A 452 -6.75 -21.72 11.30
N THR A 453 -6.83 -20.90 12.35
CA THR A 453 -8.04 -20.15 12.72
C THR A 453 -7.81 -18.67 12.48
N TYR A 454 -8.76 -18.01 11.82
CA TYR A 454 -8.75 -16.58 11.54
C TYR A 454 -9.59 -15.84 12.56
N TYR A 455 -9.12 -14.66 12.97
CA TYR A 455 -9.76 -13.82 13.95
C TYR A 455 -9.90 -12.36 13.48
N ALA A 456 -11.00 -11.73 13.88
CA ALA A 456 -11.17 -10.28 13.88
C ALA A 456 -11.08 -9.78 15.33
N CYS A 457 -10.21 -8.81 15.58
CA CYS A 457 -9.90 -8.33 16.91
C CYS A 457 -10.09 -6.82 16.99
N LYS A 458 -10.47 -6.33 18.18
CA LYS A 458 -10.47 -4.90 18.47
C LYS A 458 -9.04 -4.37 18.57
N GLU A 459 -8.85 -3.11 18.23
CA GLU A 459 -7.57 -2.41 18.41
C GLU A 459 -7.65 -1.42 19.56
N ARG A 460 -6.74 -1.55 20.52
CA ARG A 460 -6.64 -0.61 21.65
C ARG A 460 -6.17 0.77 21.16
N PHE A 461 -6.86 1.83 21.54
CA PHE A 461 -6.57 3.18 21.02
C PHE A 461 -5.20 3.71 21.42
N ASN A 462 -4.73 3.49 22.65
CA ASN A 462 -3.53 4.18 23.14
C ASN A 462 -2.21 3.61 22.58
N ASN A 463 -2.16 2.34 22.20
CA ASN A 463 -0.94 1.66 21.79
C ASN A 463 -1.12 0.66 20.65
N GLY A 464 -2.33 0.53 20.09
CA GLY A 464 -2.59 -0.34 18.94
C GLY A 464 -2.61 -1.83 19.29
N GLY A 465 -2.63 -2.20 20.57
CA GLY A 465 -2.63 -3.60 20.99
C GLY A 465 -3.84 -4.37 20.48
N THR A 466 -3.62 -5.64 20.10
CA THR A 466 -4.68 -6.57 19.64
C THR A 466 -5.49 -7.07 20.82
N ARG A 467 -6.80 -6.77 20.84
CA ARG A 467 -7.70 -7.11 21.95
C ARG A 467 -8.95 -7.87 21.51
N ASN A 468 -9.50 -8.68 22.42
CA ASN A 468 -10.84 -9.25 22.37
C ASN A 468 -11.23 -9.75 20.97
N CYS A 469 -10.61 -10.86 20.56
CA CYS A 469 -10.77 -11.43 19.22
C CYS A 469 -12.00 -12.33 19.12
N THR A 470 -12.63 -12.32 17.95
CA THR A 470 -13.71 -13.24 17.56
C THR A 470 -13.27 -14.07 16.36
N VAL A 471 -13.58 -15.36 16.37
CA VAL A 471 -13.31 -16.25 15.23
C VAL A 471 -14.15 -15.80 14.02
N ILE A 472 -13.50 -15.66 12.87
CA ILE A 472 -14.14 -15.28 11.60
C ILE A 472 -13.98 -16.31 10.50
N GLY A 473 -13.25 -17.41 10.76
CA GLY A 473 -13.12 -18.52 9.83
C GLY A 473 -11.98 -19.47 10.17
N SER A 474 -11.82 -20.47 9.32
CA SER A 474 -10.72 -21.43 9.35
C SER A 474 -10.14 -21.62 7.96
N GLY A 475 -8.87 -21.99 7.88
CA GLY A 475 -8.23 -22.30 6.61
C GLY A 475 -7.00 -23.15 6.81
N SER A 476 -6.04 -23.00 5.92
CA SER A 476 -4.75 -23.69 6.02
C SER A 476 -3.58 -22.80 5.62
N TYR A 477 -2.37 -23.27 5.84
CA TYR A 477 -1.16 -22.65 5.30
C TYR A 477 -0.35 -23.64 4.46
N ALA A 478 0.52 -23.09 3.61
CA ALA A 478 1.54 -23.85 2.89
C ALA A 478 2.90 -23.15 3.06
N VAL A 479 3.98 -23.93 3.07
CA VAL A 479 5.35 -23.41 3.07
C VAL A 479 6.05 -23.88 1.81
N ALA A 480 6.62 -22.95 1.06
CA ALA A 480 7.36 -23.23 -0.17
C ALA A 480 8.79 -22.67 -0.08
N ILE A 481 9.76 -23.36 -0.69
CA ILE A 481 11.12 -22.84 -0.86
C ILE A 481 11.12 -21.95 -2.11
N MET A 482 11.62 -20.72 -1.97
CA MET A 482 11.75 -19.73 -3.05
C MET A 482 13.17 -19.17 -3.02
N GLY A 483 14.06 -19.76 -3.83
CA GLY A 483 15.48 -19.43 -3.84
C GLY A 483 16.13 -19.77 -2.50
N ASP A 484 16.71 -18.76 -1.84
CA ASP A 484 17.34 -18.87 -0.52
C ASP A 484 16.38 -18.59 0.65
N ALA A 485 15.07 -18.48 0.40
CA ALA A 485 14.05 -18.22 1.41
C ALA A 485 13.00 -19.33 1.50
N ARG A 486 12.29 -19.38 2.62
CA ARG A 486 11.06 -20.17 2.81
C ARG A 486 9.89 -19.22 3.00
N VAL A 487 8.79 -19.45 2.30
CA VAL A 487 7.62 -18.56 2.32
C VAL A 487 6.38 -19.31 2.77
N LEU A 488 5.73 -18.79 3.80
CA LEU A 488 4.43 -19.26 4.28
C LEU A 488 3.31 -18.43 3.66
N THR A 489 2.40 -19.10 2.95
CA THR A 489 1.18 -18.53 2.37
C THR A 489 -0.07 -19.09 3.07
N LEU A 490 -1.14 -18.29 3.10
CA LEU A 490 -2.41 -18.62 3.74
C LEU A 490 -3.47 -18.94 2.70
N ASN A 491 -4.30 -19.95 2.98
CA ASN A 491 -5.39 -20.40 2.13
C ASN A 491 -6.73 -20.24 2.86
N ASN A 492 -7.81 -20.08 2.09
CA ASN A 492 -9.18 -19.84 2.59
C ASN A 492 -9.24 -18.66 3.57
N VAL A 493 -8.59 -17.55 3.20
CA VAL A 493 -8.60 -16.33 4.00
C VAL A 493 -10.02 -15.74 3.98
N PRO A 494 -10.62 -15.36 5.12
CA PRO A 494 -12.00 -14.87 5.18
C PRO A 494 -12.24 -13.62 4.33
N VAL A 495 -13.48 -13.45 3.88
CA VAL A 495 -13.92 -12.31 3.04
C VAL A 495 -13.65 -10.94 3.69
N GLN A 496 -13.58 -10.85 5.02
CA GLN A 496 -13.21 -9.60 5.69
C GLN A 496 -11.81 -9.12 5.30
N ALA A 497 -10.87 -10.05 5.06
CA ALA A 497 -9.53 -9.74 4.54
C ALA A 497 -9.54 -9.38 3.04
N SER A 498 -10.66 -9.58 2.33
CA SER A 498 -10.78 -9.18 0.91
C SER A 498 -10.62 -7.66 0.75
N THR A 499 -11.00 -6.89 1.77
CA THR A 499 -10.89 -5.42 1.82
C THR A 499 -9.45 -4.91 1.86
N LEU A 500 -8.48 -5.75 2.26
CA LEU A 500 -7.07 -5.43 2.15
C LEU A 500 -6.63 -5.49 0.68
N ASN A 501 -5.81 -4.54 0.24
CA ASN A 501 -5.24 -4.54 -1.11
C ASN A 501 -4.06 -5.51 -1.30
N TYR A 502 -3.77 -6.35 -0.30
CA TYR A 502 -2.71 -7.35 -0.32
C TYR A 502 -3.14 -8.61 0.44
N THR A 503 -2.43 -9.71 0.19
CA THR A 503 -2.45 -10.93 1.00
C THR A 503 -1.19 -10.99 1.84
N ARG A 504 -1.31 -11.24 3.15
CA ARG A 504 -0.16 -11.41 4.04
C ARG A 504 0.56 -12.72 3.74
N VAL A 505 1.89 -12.67 3.73
CA VAL A 505 2.75 -13.85 3.76
C VAL A 505 3.81 -13.69 4.86
N PHE A 506 4.50 -14.78 5.21
CA PHE A 506 5.67 -14.72 6.09
C PHE A 506 6.88 -15.30 5.39
N VAL A 507 7.99 -14.57 5.41
CA VAL A 507 9.22 -14.93 4.68
C VAL A 507 10.32 -15.22 5.70
N GLU A 508 10.77 -16.46 5.78
CA GLU A 508 11.97 -16.85 6.51
C GLU A 508 13.19 -16.75 5.60
N ARG A 509 14.13 -15.86 5.95
CA ARG A 509 15.37 -15.66 5.20
C ARG A 509 16.42 -14.99 6.10
N GLY A 510 17.68 -15.37 5.94
CA GLY A 510 18.77 -14.77 6.73
C GLY A 510 18.64 -14.94 8.25
N GLY A 511 17.99 -16.03 8.70
CA GLY A 511 17.80 -16.35 10.12
C GLY A 511 16.68 -15.57 10.82
N LEU A 512 15.80 -14.90 10.07
CA LEU A 512 14.66 -14.14 10.60
C LEU A 512 13.40 -14.43 9.80
N VAL A 513 12.24 -14.25 10.44
CA VAL A 513 10.92 -14.27 9.79
C VAL A 513 10.40 -12.86 9.63
N TYR A 514 10.11 -12.46 8.39
CA TYR A 514 9.56 -11.15 8.04
C TYR A 514 8.09 -11.25 7.70
N GLY A 515 7.32 -10.22 8.08
CA GLY A 515 6.01 -9.97 7.50
C GLY A 515 6.17 -9.49 6.07
N GLY A 516 5.82 -10.34 5.10
CA GLY A 516 5.77 -10.01 3.68
C GLY A 516 4.35 -9.69 3.21
N TYR A 517 4.18 -9.52 1.92
CA TYR A 517 2.89 -9.29 1.27
C TYR A 517 2.93 -9.75 -0.18
N GLN A 518 1.76 -10.03 -0.74
CA GLN A 518 1.54 -10.11 -2.18
C GLN A 518 0.38 -9.18 -2.51
N ASN A 519 0.61 -8.17 -3.35
CA ASN A 519 -0.46 -7.25 -3.74
C ASN A 519 -1.58 -8.02 -4.45
N LYS A 520 -2.83 -7.66 -4.18
CA LYS A 520 -3.94 -8.16 -4.98
C LYS A 520 -3.93 -7.42 -6.32
N PRO A 521 -4.07 -8.11 -7.45
CA PRO A 521 -4.12 -7.43 -8.73
C PRO A 521 -5.42 -6.61 -8.80
N ASN A 522 -5.29 -5.28 -8.83
CA ASN A 522 -6.40 -4.33 -8.86
C ASN A 522 -6.30 -3.44 -10.10
N VAL A 523 -7.42 -3.13 -10.72
CA VAL A 523 -7.44 -2.20 -11.86
C VAL A 523 -7.12 -0.80 -11.35
N VAL A 524 -6.09 -0.18 -11.93
CA VAL A 524 -5.67 1.18 -11.58
C VAL A 524 -5.89 2.10 -12.75
N ASN A 525 -6.61 3.18 -12.51
CA ASN A 525 -6.88 4.22 -13.50
C ASN A 525 -6.10 5.49 -13.20
N SER A 526 -5.65 6.17 -14.25
CA SER A 526 -4.87 7.39 -14.12
C SER A 526 -5.09 8.31 -15.31
N ALA A 527 -5.24 9.60 -15.02
CA ALA A 527 -5.10 10.68 -15.99
C ALA A 527 -3.62 11.08 -16.06
N ARG A 528 -2.99 11.04 -17.23
CA ARG A 528 -1.55 11.29 -17.41
C ARG A 528 -1.31 12.35 -18.46
N LEU A 529 -0.38 13.25 -18.20
CA LEU A 529 0.04 14.24 -19.20
C LEU A 529 1.28 13.72 -19.93
N ASN A 530 1.35 13.94 -21.25
CA ASN A 530 2.60 13.72 -21.99
C ASN A 530 3.68 14.74 -21.57
N GLY A 531 4.92 14.55 -22.01
CA GLY A 531 6.05 15.37 -21.54
C GLY A 531 5.88 16.86 -21.82
N ILE A 532 5.28 17.22 -22.96
CA ILE A 532 5.01 18.62 -23.34
C ILE A 532 3.99 19.25 -22.37
N ALA A 533 2.84 18.59 -22.19
CA ALA A 533 1.80 19.09 -21.29
C ALA A 533 2.26 19.10 -19.83
N ALA A 534 2.98 18.06 -19.41
CA ALA A 534 3.52 17.93 -18.07
C ALA A 534 4.55 19.03 -17.77
N ASN A 535 5.49 19.30 -18.68
CA ASN A 535 6.45 20.38 -18.50
C ASN A 535 5.78 21.75 -18.36
N ALA A 536 4.76 22.03 -19.18
CA ALA A 536 3.99 23.27 -19.08
C ALA A 536 3.30 23.38 -17.72
N LEU A 537 2.63 22.32 -17.27
CA LEU A 537 1.98 22.30 -15.96
C LEU A 537 2.97 22.44 -14.81
N LEU A 538 4.06 21.67 -14.80
CA LEU A 538 5.06 21.71 -13.74
C LEU A 538 5.72 23.10 -13.66
N THR A 539 6.02 23.72 -14.79
CA THR A 539 6.55 25.08 -14.85
C THR A 539 5.55 26.10 -14.27
N GLN A 540 4.26 25.99 -14.63
CA GLN A 540 3.21 26.82 -14.07
C GLN A 540 3.10 26.69 -12.54
N LEU A 541 3.38 25.50 -12.01
CA LEU A 541 3.37 25.22 -10.57
C LEU A 541 4.70 25.58 -9.86
N GLY A 542 5.69 26.13 -10.57
CA GLY A 542 7.01 26.46 -10.03
C GLY A 542 7.87 25.23 -9.72
N LEU A 543 7.61 24.10 -10.38
CA LEU A 543 8.37 22.85 -10.24
C LEU A 543 9.33 22.68 -11.42
N THR A 544 10.48 22.04 -11.15
CA THR A 544 11.46 21.73 -12.19
C THR A 544 10.94 20.63 -13.12
N ALA A 545 11.06 20.86 -14.43
CA ALA A 545 10.77 19.88 -15.46
C ALA A 545 11.71 18.66 -15.37
N GLU A 546 11.22 17.49 -15.76
CA GLU A 546 12.02 16.26 -15.79
C GLU A 546 12.78 16.14 -17.12
N ASP A 547 14.07 15.82 -17.04
CA ASP A 547 14.87 15.47 -18.22
C ASP A 547 14.92 13.94 -18.39
N PRO A 548 14.29 13.38 -19.43
CA PRO A 548 14.27 11.93 -19.66
C PRO A 548 15.64 11.36 -20.06
N SER A 549 16.60 12.19 -20.45
CA SER A 549 17.96 11.77 -20.81
C SER A 549 18.90 11.65 -19.62
N VAL A 550 18.58 12.32 -18.50
CA VAL A 550 19.40 12.32 -17.28
C VAL A 550 18.89 11.23 -16.33
N PRO A 551 19.72 10.29 -15.86
CA PRO A 551 19.32 9.31 -14.85
C PRO A 551 18.85 9.97 -13.54
N LEU A 552 17.94 9.32 -12.81
CA LEU A 552 17.54 9.79 -11.49
C LEU A 552 18.76 9.77 -10.55
N ALA A 553 19.06 10.95 -9.99
CA ALA A 553 20.01 11.11 -8.90
C ALA A 553 19.27 11.19 -7.56
N LEU A 554 19.82 10.51 -6.55
CA LEU A 554 19.34 10.62 -5.17
C LEU A 554 19.64 12.02 -4.61
N THR A 555 18.95 12.33 -3.52
CA THR A 555 19.05 13.60 -2.78
C THR A 555 19.22 13.28 -1.31
N ALA A 556 19.62 14.25 -0.48
CA ALA A 556 19.70 14.03 0.97
C ALA A 556 18.37 13.51 1.55
N GLY A 557 17.22 14.06 1.10
CA GLY A 557 15.89 13.61 1.53
C GLY A 557 15.52 12.19 1.08
N SER A 558 16.24 11.59 0.12
CA SER A 558 16.05 10.18 -0.24
C SER A 558 16.38 9.24 0.92
N TYR A 559 17.22 9.68 1.87
CA TYR A 559 17.62 8.90 3.03
C TYR A 559 16.65 8.96 4.20
N GLN A 560 15.53 9.68 4.07
CA GLN A 560 14.48 9.75 5.09
C GLN A 560 13.99 8.35 5.54
N GLY A 561 13.53 8.27 6.78
CA GLY A 561 13.14 7.03 7.44
C GLY A 561 13.75 6.91 8.83
N VAL A 562 13.53 5.76 9.47
CA VAL A 562 14.14 5.43 10.77
C VAL A 562 15.28 4.46 10.53
N TRP A 563 16.47 4.82 11.00
CA TRP A 563 17.68 4.00 10.90
C TRP A 563 18.11 3.52 12.26
N GLU A 564 18.23 2.22 12.41
CA GLU A 564 18.70 1.57 13.62
C GLU A 564 20.20 1.38 13.51
N VAL A 565 20.99 2.12 14.29
CA VAL A 565 22.45 2.00 14.31
C VAL A 565 22.91 1.38 15.63
N ARG A 566 23.92 0.51 15.56
CA ARG A 566 24.45 -0.22 16.73
C ARG A 566 25.95 -0.42 16.61
N ASN A 567 26.62 -0.40 17.75
CA ASN A 567 28.04 -0.72 17.82
C ASN A 567 28.28 -2.18 17.39
N THR A 568 29.23 -2.41 16.48
CA THR A 568 29.54 -3.76 15.98
C THR A 568 30.09 -4.69 17.05
N ALA A 569 30.80 -4.13 18.05
CA ALA A 569 31.37 -4.89 19.15
C ALA A 569 30.31 -5.31 20.18
N ASN A 570 29.16 -4.64 20.21
CA ASN A 570 28.05 -4.95 21.11
C ASN A 570 26.70 -4.93 20.38
N PRO A 571 26.42 -5.90 19.50
CA PRO A 571 25.18 -5.93 18.73
C PRO A 571 23.93 -6.13 19.59
N ALA A 572 24.10 -6.52 20.86
CA ALA A 572 23.04 -6.66 21.86
C ALA A 572 22.78 -5.36 22.66
N SER A 573 23.66 -4.35 22.56
CA SER A 573 23.39 -3.03 23.14
C SER A 573 22.20 -2.40 22.44
N ALA A 574 21.33 -1.78 23.23
CA ALA A 574 20.20 -1.01 22.75
C ALA A 574 20.76 0.17 21.94
N GLY A 575 20.80 0.03 20.63
CA GLY A 575 21.41 1.01 19.72
C GLY A 575 20.65 2.33 19.71
N THR A 576 20.94 3.15 18.69
CA THR A 576 20.27 4.44 18.50
C THR A 576 19.36 4.35 17.28
N ALA A 577 18.11 4.77 17.43
CA ALA A 577 17.25 5.06 16.29
C ALA A 577 17.48 6.49 15.82
N VAL A 578 17.91 6.66 14.58
CA VAL A 578 18.07 7.95 13.90
C VAL A 578 16.85 8.18 13.02
N PHE A 579 16.04 9.17 13.36
CA PHE A 579 14.84 9.55 12.63
C PHE A 579 15.21 10.68 11.67
N ILE A 580 15.25 10.39 10.37
CA ILE A 580 15.41 11.39 9.32
C ILE A 580 14.03 11.69 8.76
N ASN A 581 13.45 12.81 9.17
CA ASN A 581 12.10 13.20 8.78
C ASN A 581 12.04 13.73 7.34
N GLY A 582 10.86 13.69 6.73
CA GLY A 582 10.66 14.16 5.36
C GLY A 582 10.99 15.64 5.15
N ASN A 583 10.92 16.46 6.20
CA ASN A 583 11.31 17.88 6.17
C ASN A 583 12.81 18.12 6.36
N GLY A 584 13.62 17.06 6.49
CA GLY A 584 15.07 17.15 6.74
C GLY A 584 15.46 17.23 8.22
N ASN A 585 14.51 17.35 9.15
CA ASN A 585 14.83 17.36 10.59
C ASN A 585 15.29 15.98 11.04
N VAL A 586 16.34 15.96 11.86
CA VAL A 586 16.90 14.74 12.42
C VAL A 586 16.69 14.74 13.94
N THR A 587 16.23 13.61 14.47
CA THR A 587 16.15 13.36 15.91
C THR A 587 16.67 11.95 16.20
N CYS A 588 17.23 11.74 17.37
CA CYS A 588 17.75 10.44 17.77
C CYS A 588 17.03 9.96 19.02
N GLN A 589 16.96 8.64 19.17
CA GLN A 589 16.43 7.98 20.36
C GLN A 589 17.39 6.89 20.80
N ASP A 590 17.78 6.94 22.07
CA ASP A 590 18.48 5.85 22.74
C ASP A 590 17.44 4.78 23.10
N HIS A 591 17.61 3.56 22.59
CA HIS A 591 16.69 2.45 22.89
C HIS A 591 16.75 1.98 24.32
N PHE A 592 17.88 2.14 25.01
CA PHE A 592 18.03 1.64 26.38
C PHE A 592 17.06 2.35 27.32
N ASN A 593 17.00 3.67 27.18
CA ASN A 593 16.19 4.54 28.03
C ASN A 593 14.90 5.04 27.34
N ALA A 594 14.71 4.71 26.06
CA ALA A 594 13.67 5.26 25.18
C ALA A 594 13.65 6.79 25.13
N THR A 595 14.77 7.45 25.48
CA THR A 595 14.89 8.91 25.55
C THR A 595 15.24 9.50 24.21
N PHE A 596 14.46 10.49 23.78
CA PHE A 596 14.78 11.29 22.60
C PHE A 596 15.78 12.38 22.94
N PHE A 597 16.73 12.61 22.03
CA PHE A 597 17.70 13.67 22.13
C PHE A 597 17.95 14.30 20.75
N SER A 598 18.49 15.52 20.77
CA SER A 598 18.86 16.23 19.55
C SER A 598 20.15 15.65 18.99
N CYS A 599 20.15 15.35 17.69
CA CYS A 599 21.33 14.97 16.94
C CYS A 599 21.28 15.65 15.57
N SER A 600 22.41 15.72 14.88
CA SER A 600 22.48 16.19 13.50
C SER A 600 22.97 15.06 12.59
N LEU A 601 22.50 15.07 11.34
CA LEU A 601 23.00 14.21 10.29
C LEU A 601 22.89 14.95 8.95
N THR A 602 24.00 14.99 8.22
CA THR A 602 24.12 15.60 6.90
C THR A 602 24.56 14.55 5.91
N ILE A 603 23.83 14.41 4.79
CA ILE A 603 24.25 13.55 3.67
C ILE A 603 25.22 14.34 2.80
N ASP A 604 26.49 13.98 2.85
CA ASP A 604 27.58 14.62 2.08
C ASP A 604 27.53 14.25 0.60
N ASN A 605 27.21 12.98 0.32
CA ASN A 605 27.11 12.48 -1.04
C ASN A 605 25.89 11.56 -1.18
N PRO A 606 24.78 12.08 -1.74
CA PRO A 606 23.58 11.28 -1.94
C PRO A 606 23.74 10.08 -2.87
N ALA A 607 24.76 10.03 -3.74
CA ALA A 607 24.96 8.88 -4.64
C ALA A 607 25.55 7.67 -3.90
N THR A 608 26.41 7.91 -2.91
CA THR A 608 27.05 6.87 -2.09
C THR A 608 26.40 6.71 -0.71
N GLY A 609 25.49 7.62 -0.36
CA GLY A 609 24.91 7.76 0.96
C GLY A 609 25.92 8.12 2.04
N ALA A 610 27.07 8.71 1.67
CA ALA A 610 28.04 9.17 2.65
C ALA A 610 27.44 10.27 3.53
N PHE A 611 27.70 10.22 4.83
CA PHE A 611 27.16 11.16 5.80
C PHE A 611 28.11 11.40 6.97
N HIS A 612 27.88 12.53 7.65
CA HIS A 612 28.43 12.84 8.96
C HIS A 612 27.33 13.38 9.88
N GLY A 613 27.55 13.28 11.18
CA GLY A 613 26.59 13.74 12.18
C GLY A 613 27.24 13.98 13.54
N THR A 614 26.46 14.61 14.41
CA THR A 614 26.82 14.83 15.81
C THR A 614 25.72 14.31 16.71
N ASP A 615 26.13 13.72 17.81
CA ASP A 615 25.26 13.36 18.93
C ASP A 615 25.51 14.34 20.08
N ASN A 616 24.47 15.05 20.49
CA ASN A 616 24.54 16.00 21.61
C ASN A 616 24.21 15.34 22.96
N ALA A 617 23.97 14.03 23.01
CA ALA A 617 23.73 13.30 24.26
C ALA A 617 25.00 13.20 25.12
N THR A 618 26.17 13.01 24.51
CA THR A 618 27.46 12.86 25.20
C THR A 618 28.56 13.68 24.52
N ALA A 619 28.92 14.82 25.12
CA ALA A 619 30.17 15.54 24.86
C ALA A 619 30.52 15.84 23.37
N ASN A 620 29.53 16.14 22.52
CA ASN A 620 29.70 16.38 21.08
C ASN A 620 30.35 15.20 20.34
N SER A 621 29.87 13.99 20.62
CA SER A 621 30.27 12.80 19.88
C SER A 621 29.94 12.97 18.40
N THR A 622 30.82 12.46 17.54
CA THR A 622 30.67 12.57 16.07
C THR A 622 30.52 11.18 15.47
N PHE A 623 29.83 11.07 14.36
CA PHE A 623 29.71 9.80 13.67
C PHE A 623 29.65 10.03 12.16
N THR A 624 30.27 9.13 11.40
CA THR A 624 30.35 9.20 9.94
C THR A 624 30.13 7.82 9.34
N GLY A 625 29.62 7.75 8.11
CA GLY A 625 29.40 6.46 7.47
C GLY A 625 28.73 6.54 6.12
N ASN A 626 28.17 5.41 5.71
CA ASN A 626 27.46 5.25 4.45
C ASN A 626 26.12 4.56 4.68
N PHE A 627 25.05 5.19 4.20
CA PHE A 627 23.75 4.55 4.02
C PHE A 627 23.66 3.91 2.63
N ASN A 628 23.43 2.60 2.58
CA ASN A 628 23.06 1.93 1.35
C ASN A 628 21.56 2.08 1.13
N PHE A 629 21.19 2.95 0.19
CA PHE A 629 19.80 3.26 -0.11
C PHE A 629 18.99 2.03 -0.60
N LEU A 630 19.61 1.17 -1.42
CA LEU A 630 18.96 0.01 -2.03
C LEU A 630 18.88 -1.19 -1.09
N ALA A 631 19.84 -1.35 -0.19
CA ALA A 631 19.85 -2.43 0.78
C ALA A 631 19.16 -2.07 2.10
N GLY A 632 18.94 -0.78 2.36
CA GLY A 632 18.44 -0.31 3.65
C GLY A 632 19.43 -0.59 4.79
N THR A 633 20.73 -0.63 4.51
CA THR A 633 21.79 -0.89 5.50
C THR A 633 22.67 0.33 5.72
N ALA A 634 23.36 0.38 6.85
CA ALA A 634 24.31 1.42 7.19
C ALA A 634 25.60 0.80 7.73
N ILE A 635 26.73 1.43 7.47
CA ILE A 635 28.01 1.13 8.14
C ILE A 635 28.74 2.43 8.41
N GLY A 636 29.53 2.49 9.46
CA GLY A 636 30.31 3.69 9.77
C GLY A 636 31.15 3.58 11.03
N THR A 637 31.70 4.72 11.41
CA THR A 637 32.52 4.91 12.60
C THR A 637 31.93 6.00 13.48
N ASP A 638 32.05 5.81 14.78
CA ASP A 638 31.69 6.77 15.80
C ASP A 638 32.93 7.19 16.60
N TYR A 639 32.89 8.43 17.09
CA TYR A 639 33.86 8.97 18.03
C TYR A 639 33.10 9.55 19.21
N ASP A 640 33.24 8.90 20.35
CA ASP A 640 32.72 9.36 21.64
C ASP A 640 33.92 9.55 22.60
N PRO A 641 34.27 10.80 22.96
CA PRO A 641 35.41 11.07 23.83
C PRO A 641 35.26 10.49 25.25
N THR A 642 34.07 10.03 25.63
CA THR A 642 33.79 9.42 26.93
C THR A 642 34.01 7.90 26.93
N ASN A 643 34.08 7.26 25.76
CA ASN A 643 34.31 5.83 25.62
C ASN A 643 35.80 5.46 25.62
N THR A 644 36.11 4.21 25.97
CA THR A 644 37.47 3.64 25.86
C THR A 644 37.39 2.30 25.12
N PRO A 645 37.89 2.20 23.86
CA PRO A 645 38.49 3.29 23.08
C PRO A 645 37.45 4.36 22.66
N PRO A 646 37.87 5.62 22.43
CA PRO A 646 36.96 6.68 21.99
C PRO A 646 36.38 6.45 20.59
N GLN A 647 37.02 5.62 19.78
CA GLN A 647 36.58 5.30 18.42
C GLN A 647 35.85 3.96 18.41
N GLY A 648 34.69 3.94 17.79
CA GLY A 648 33.86 2.77 17.55
C GLY A 648 33.57 2.55 16.08
N ASN A 649 33.01 1.38 15.78
CA ASN A 649 32.38 1.08 14.51
C ASN A 649 30.91 0.75 14.76
N PHE A 650 30.05 1.16 13.84
CA PHE A 650 28.64 0.80 13.86
C PHE A 650 28.18 0.17 12.56
N VAL A 651 27.14 -0.64 12.69
CA VAL A 651 26.30 -1.12 11.58
C VAL A 651 24.90 -0.62 11.81
N GLY A 652 24.10 -0.52 10.74
CA GLY A 652 22.70 -0.20 10.89
C GLY A 652 21.81 -0.77 9.82
N GLN A 653 20.52 -0.71 10.09
CA GLN A 653 19.45 -1.16 9.21
C GLN A 653 18.28 -0.19 9.30
N ARG A 654 17.63 0.06 8.18
CA ARG A 654 16.42 0.87 8.14
C ARG A 654 15.23 0.04 8.69
N ARG A 655 14.36 0.69 9.44
CA ARG A 655 13.17 0.10 10.08
C ARG A 655 11.95 0.12 9.17
#